data_AF-A0A094C1R3-F1
#
_entry.id   AF-A0A094C1R3-F1
#
_cell.length_a   1.000
_cell.length_b   1.000
_cell.length_c   1.000
_cell.angle_alpha   90.00
_cell.angle_beta   90.00
_cell.angle_gamma   90.00
#
_symmetry.space_group_name_H-M   'P 1'
#
loop_
_entity.id
_entity.type
_entity.pdbx_description
1 polymer ?
#
loop_
_entity_poly.entity_id
_entity_poly.type
_entity_poly.pdbx_seq_one_letter_code
_entity_poly.pdbx_strand_id
1 'polypeptide(L)'
;MLFEAFRLGGAKALSEIYAAHGAIRNAKPVAFPNDMMWWDDERVEATVDRAYVESHLRLDETLRLDQQLGFGDGLTDDTYFEWIVTKAKRIFLVLVDTGVPDQIFAAVDDSWDDADLPLQLDQVARLQLRRTKDERLDRKFFERQFTYLMRHLKPEENLVYEDVEIVPLEPLDRRHVGTQANPANSDVDKVCIPGRPDDVFIRRKISLGDGPGQVTEADFLSGIERMKARRNQHVVSLWASYIQKSTGYLLLTPIHEWTLTSVLTTLPPSMKILAKRDRRILVLDWMHCLADAVASLHNIGLAHGQIKPSNIFLDMDNKIFLGDVDVFGLDPAKEFDQENYDYGAPELSSPINTESDEPQRLINRMRRKSSAASPEPSSKRPLPPSPPASPSRTNIISSTLYLPAPASPPSPSGDPIKGDIYSLGCIYLELITLLMKRSSRTFSRHRATKAGQPPSRKAPPADSSFHHNPTEVESWASNLTKDARKKEDRLFRGITHLLNLTLRMLSPHPMDRPSARFCEERVYEILTNNSGVEGTHCGSARMWRVVDGMVEVARPLPGTGTETPSGGRGQSWLSGRGGSRSGSASQSGSKSSGSGPMGRGMRERPKARPWKAPIYSGEFVILSPWKLGVTVCVYADPSLSTSELQGRPLQNVKMQAPVVVMNTGGNNDRQTGRKAQLSNITAAKTVADIIRSCLGPKAMLKMLLDPMGGIVLTNDGHAILREIEVSHPAAKSMIELSRTQDEEVGDGTTTVIILAGEILAQAVPQLERNIHPVIIISAFKRALADAIKIIEEISLPVDIDDDEAMYKLISSSIGTKFVSRWSELMCNLALKAVRTVTHEIGNGKKEVDIKRYARVEKVPGGEIEDSRVLDGVMLNKDITHPKMRRRIENPRIVLLDCSLEYKKGESQTNIEISKEEDWNRILQIEEEQVKAMCDAVLALKPDLVITEKGVSDLAQHYLLKGNVTALRRVRKSDNNRIARATGATIVNRVDDLTEEDVGLLCGLFEIEKIGDEYFTFLTKCRSPKACTILLRGPSKDILNEIDRNLADAMAVARNVMFHPRLAPGGGATEMAISVRLGQLAKGVEGVQQWPYKAVAEAMEVIPRTLVQNAGQSPVRVLTELRAKQAEGGSSWGIDGDTGKLVDMKEYGVWEPEAVKLQSIKTAIESACLLLRVDDICSAKAARMGGPPGGGGEQ
;
A
#
# COMPACT_ATOMS: atom_id res chain seq x y z
N MET A 1 -24.37 13.82 21.50
CA MET A 1 -23.47 12.75 21.99
C MET A 1 -22.00 13.20 22.03
N LEU A 2 -21.20 13.17 20.94
CA LEU A 2 -19.78 13.60 20.99
C LEU A 2 -19.55 15.02 21.56
N PHE A 3 -20.49 15.93 21.33
CA PHE A 3 -20.41 17.33 21.77
C PHE A 3 -20.59 17.54 23.29
N GLU A 4 -21.20 16.61 24.01
CA GLU A 4 -21.39 16.72 25.48
C GLU A 4 -20.21 16.14 26.27
N ALA A 5 -19.55 15.11 25.73
CA ALA A 5 -18.39 14.49 26.36
C ALA A 5 -17.20 15.47 26.54
N PHE A 6 -17.07 16.45 25.63
CA PHE A 6 -16.02 17.46 25.69
C PHE A 6 -16.18 18.46 26.85
N ARG A 7 -17.36 18.53 27.48
CA ARG A 7 -17.69 19.55 28.50
C ARG A 7 -17.23 19.21 29.92
N LEU A 8 -16.78 17.96 30.16
CA LEU A 8 -16.54 17.42 31.52
C LEU A 8 -15.09 16.97 31.83
N GLY A 9 -14.13 17.32 30.98
CA GLY A 9 -12.73 17.52 31.39
C GLY A 9 -11.80 16.30 31.55
N GLY A 10 -10.61 16.43 30.95
CA GLY A 10 -9.35 16.06 31.62
C GLY A 10 -8.96 14.58 31.72
N ALA A 11 -8.24 14.09 30.71
CA ALA A 11 -7.22 13.03 30.76
C ALA A 11 -7.59 11.59 31.22
N LYS A 12 -8.48 11.37 32.19
CA LYS A 12 -8.85 10.01 32.65
C LYS A 12 -9.68 9.22 31.63
N ALA A 13 -10.56 9.90 30.90
CA ALA A 13 -11.38 9.27 29.86
C ALA A 13 -10.52 8.64 28.73
N LEU A 14 -9.34 9.18 28.43
CA LEU A 14 -8.48 8.63 27.36
C LEU A 14 -7.92 7.25 27.71
N SER A 15 -7.54 6.98 28.96
CA SER A 15 -7.10 5.63 29.36
C SER A 15 -8.24 4.61 29.35
N GLU A 16 -9.46 5.02 29.71
CA GLU A 16 -10.64 4.13 29.69
C GLU A 16 -11.12 3.88 28.26
N ILE A 17 -11.03 4.87 27.36
CA ILE A 17 -11.33 4.70 25.93
C ILE A 17 -10.32 3.75 25.27
N TYR A 18 -9.02 3.85 25.57
CA TYR A 18 -8.02 2.91 25.05
C TYR A 18 -8.18 1.49 25.63
N ALA A 19 -8.58 1.35 26.90
CA ALA A 19 -8.90 0.04 27.47
C ALA A 19 -10.17 -0.57 26.83
N ALA A 20 -11.18 0.25 26.52
CA ALA A 20 -12.40 -0.20 25.84
C ALA A 20 -12.17 -0.62 24.37
N HIS A 21 -11.17 -0.07 23.68
CA HIS A 21 -10.80 -0.49 22.33
C HIS A 21 -10.14 -1.90 22.27
N GLY A 22 -9.81 -2.50 23.41
CA GLY A 22 -9.43 -3.91 23.51
C GLY A 22 -10.61 -4.89 23.45
N ALA A 23 -11.86 -4.40 23.37
CA ALA A 23 -13.07 -5.20 23.37
C ALA A 23 -13.98 -4.87 22.17
N ILE A 24 -13.53 -5.22 20.95
CA ILE A 24 -14.42 -5.31 19.79
C ILE A 24 -15.29 -6.56 19.94
N ARG A 25 -16.35 -6.45 20.76
CA ARG A 25 -17.44 -7.44 20.90
C ARG A 25 -18.84 -6.80 20.90
N ASN A 26 -18.94 -5.53 20.54
CA ASN A 26 -20.21 -4.81 20.44
C ASN A 26 -20.16 -3.75 19.33
N ALA A 27 -19.87 -4.17 18.10
CA ALA A 27 -20.33 -3.43 16.94
C ALA A 27 -21.84 -3.66 16.80
N LYS A 28 -22.65 -2.60 16.84
CA LYS A 28 -24.05 -2.70 16.40
C LYS A 28 -24.05 -3.18 14.94
N PRO A 29 -24.96 -4.07 14.52
CA PRO A 29 -25.01 -4.53 13.15
C PRO A 29 -25.17 -3.32 12.22
N VAL A 30 -24.18 -3.15 11.33
CA VAL A 30 -24.25 -2.18 10.25
C VAL A 30 -25.24 -2.73 9.25
N ALA A 31 -26.36 -2.04 9.03
CA ALA A 31 -27.38 -2.48 8.08
C ALA A 31 -26.76 -2.66 6.69
N PHE A 32 -26.86 -3.86 6.13
CA PHE A 32 -26.32 -4.16 4.80
C PHE A 32 -27.32 -3.70 3.73
N PRO A 33 -26.88 -2.97 2.70
CA PRO A 33 -27.70 -2.76 1.51
C PRO A 33 -27.83 -4.11 0.77
N ASN A 34 -29.06 -4.61 0.66
CA ASN A 34 -29.43 -5.99 0.31
C ASN A 34 -29.12 -7.02 1.42
N ASP A 35 -29.90 -6.97 2.50
CA ASP A 35 -29.99 -8.06 3.48
C ASP A 35 -30.43 -9.36 2.81
N MET A 36 -29.53 -10.33 2.70
CA MET A 36 -29.93 -11.74 2.60
C MET A 36 -30.38 -12.14 4.01
N MET A 37 -31.65 -11.87 4.28
CA MET A 37 -32.23 -11.95 5.62
C MET A 37 -32.34 -13.42 6.06
N TRP A 38 -31.43 -13.88 6.91
CA TRP A 38 -31.38 -15.27 7.39
C TRP A 38 -32.65 -15.64 8.17
N TRP A 39 -33.20 -16.81 7.86
CA TRP A 39 -34.41 -17.38 8.47
C TRP A 39 -34.04 -18.55 9.38
N ASP A 40 -33.41 -18.22 10.51
CA ASP A 40 -33.15 -19.17 11.59
C ASP A 40 -34.47 -19.62 12.25
N ASP A 41 -34.49 -20.78 12.91
CA ASP A 41 -35.70 -21.35 13.51
C ASP A 41 -36.40 -20.38 14.49
N GLU A 42 -35.64 -19.75 15.38
CA GLU A 42 -36.17 -18.73 16.32
C GLU A 42 -36.82 -17.54 15.59
N ARG A 43 -36.37 -17.22 14.38
CA ARG A 43 -36.89 -16.12 13.58
C ARG A 43 -38.14 -16.52 12.81
N VAL A 44 -38.14 -17.69 12.17
CA VAL A 44 -39.36 -18.24 11.53
C VAL A 44 -40.48 -18.29 12.56
N GLU A 45 -40.14 -18.74 13.78
CA GLU A 45 -41.07 -18.84 14.90
C GLU A 45 -41.67 -17.49 15.29
N ALA A 46 -40.84 -16.44 15.38
CA ALA A 46 -41.22 -15.09 15.79
C ALA A 46 -41.74 -14.17 14.67
N THR A 47 -41.70 -14.58 13.40
CA THR A 47 -42.17 -13.73 12.27
C THR A 47 -43.58 -14.12 11.81
N VAL A 48 -43.96 -15.40 11.89
CA VAL A 48 -45.29 -15.88 11.49
C VAL A 48 -46.29 -15.75 12.65
N ASP A 49 -46.55 -14.49 13.02
CA ASP A 49 -47.58 -14.09 13.98
C ASP A 49 -48.93 -13.81 13.28
N ARG A 50 -50.03 -13.79 14.04
CA ARG A 50 -51.39 -13.53 13.52
C ARG A 50 -51.48 -12.26 12.67
N ALA A 51 -50.91 -11.15 13.14
CA ALA A 51 -50.87 -9.88 12.42
C ALA A 51 -50.04 -9.94 11.12
N TYR A 52 -49.03 -10.81 11.06
CA TYR A 52 -48.23 -11.01 9.84
C TYR A 52 -49.02 -11.79 8.78
N VAL A 53 -49.72 -12.85 9.18
CA VAL A 53 -50.60 -13.63 8.29
C VAL A 53 -51.75 -12.77 7.75
N GLU A 54 -52.43 -12.02 8.64
CA GLU A 54 -53.55 -11.15 8.27
C GLU A 54 -53.13 -9.99 7.34
N SER A 55 -51.89 -9.50 7.42
CA SER A 55 -51.40 -8.39 6.58
C SER A 55 -51.01 -8.77 5.15
N HIS A 56 -50.82 -10.06 4.86
CA HIS A 56 -50.43 -10.57 3.53
C HIS A 56 -51.57 -11.24 2.76
N LEU A 57 -52.76 -11.36 3.36
CA LEU A 57 -53.97 -11.94 2.76
C LEU A 57 -55.01 -10.86 2.45
N ARG A 58 -55.99 -11.16 1.60
CA ARG A 58 -57.08 -10.23 1.27
C ARG A 58 -58.14 -10.22 2.38
N LEU A 59 -58.89 -9.12 2.49
CA LEU A 59 -59.97 -8.97 3.48
C LEU A 59 -61.03 -10.09 3.42
N ASP A 60 -61.33 -10.63 2.23
CA ASP A 60 -62.28 -11.75 2.07
C ASP A 60 -61.67 -13.10 2.50
N GLU A 61 -60.34 -13.20 2.53
CA GLU A 61 -59.58 -14.42 2.84
C GLU A 61 -59.17 -14.46 4.32
N THR A 62 -58.99 -13.31 4.99
CA THR A 62 -58.77 -13.27 6.44
C THR A 62 -59.96 -13.86 7.21
N LEU A 63 -61.19 -13.74 6.68
CA LEU A 63 -62.38 -14.41 7.22
C LEU A 63 -62.36 -15.94 7.10
N ARG A 64 -61.45 -16.53 6.29
CA ARG A 64 -61.24 -17.98 6.22
C ARG A 64 -60.25 -18.49 7.27
N LEU A 65 -59.43 -17.62 7.86
CA LEU A 65 -58.44 -18.02 8.88
C LEU A 65 -59.11 -18.55 10.17
N ASP A 66 -60.23 -17.97 10.56
CA ASP A 66 -61.03 -18.38 11.73
C ASP A 66 -62.05 -19.51 11.40
N GLN A 67 -62.00 -20.10 10.20
CA GLN A 67 -62.80 -21.29 9.88
C GLN A 67 -62.11 -22.55 10.39
N GLN A 68 -62.91 -23.55 10.78
CA GLN A 68 -62.40 -24.90 11.08
C GLN A 68 -61.98 -25.60 9.78
N LEU A 69 -60.97 -26.47 9.88
CA LEU A 69 -60.47 -27.25 8.75
C LEU A 69 -61.56 -28.16 8.15
N GLY A 70 -61.67 -28.17 6.82
CA GLY A 70 -62.71 -28.93 6.11
C GLY A 70 -62.48 -30.45 6.06
N PHE A 71 -61.31 -30.93 6.49
CA PHE A 71 -60.92 -32.35 6.50
C PHE A 71 -60.63 -32.82 7.93
N GLY A 72 -60.85 -34.11 8.19
CA GLY A 72 -60.65 -34.71 9.53
C GLY A 72 -61.91 -35.25 10.20
N ASP A 73 -63.09 -35.15 9.58
CA ASP A 73 -64.36 -35.82 9.98
C ASP A 73 -64.75 -35.62 11.47
N GLY A 74 -64.40 -34.45 12.04
CA GLY A 74 -64.69 -34.07 13.43
C GLY A 74 -63.65 -34.52 14.48
N LEU A 75 -62.42 -34.90 14.07
CA LEU A 75 -61.35 -35.34 14.98
C LEU A 75 -60.39 -34.23 15.44
N THR A 76 -60.44 -33.04 14.85
CA THR A 76 -59.59 -31.88 15.19
C THR A 76 -60.42 -30.60 15.19
N ASP A 77 -60.36 -29.83 16.27
CA ASP A 77 -61.03 -28.53 16.39
C ASP A 77 -60.22 -27.37 15.78
N ASP A 78 -58.96 -27.63 15.37
CA ASP A 78 -57.99 -26.67 14.86
C ASP A 78 -58.56 -25.78 13.72
N THR A 79 -58.30 -24.47 13.83
CA THR A 79 -58.58 -23.49 12.78
C THR A 79 -57.51 -23.50 11.68
N TYR A 80 -57.84 -22.99 10.47
CA TYR A 80 -56.83 -22.76 9.43
C TYR A 80 -55.66 -21.90 9.94
N PHE A 81 -55.94 -20.92 10.81
CA PHE A 81 -54.89 -20.12 11.45
C PHE A 81 -53.96 -20.95 12.35
N GLU A 82 -54.51 -21.78 13.24
CA GLU A 82 -53.72 -22.62 14.13
C GLU A 82 -52.89 -23.65 13.38
N TRP A 83 -53.40 -24.21 12.27
CA TRP A 83 -52.62 -25.11 11.41
C TRP A 83 -51.43 -24.39 10.75
N ILE A 84 -51.65 -23.19 10.20
CA ILE A 84 -50.57 -22.41 9.56
C ILE A 84 -49.47 -22.09 10.58
N VAL A 85 -49.83 -21.70 11.80
CA VAL A 85 -48.86 -21.39 12.86
C VAL A 85 -48.23 -22.65 13.45
N THR A 86 -48.93 -23.77 13.62
CA THR A 86 -48.34 -24.96 14.27
C THR A 86 -47.57 -25.86 13.33
N LYS A 87 -47.89 -25.87 12.03
CA LYS A 87 -47.42 -26.90 11.08
C LYS A 87 -46.94 -26.38 9.73
N ALA A 88 -47.28 -25.16 9.28
CA ALA A 88 -46.99 -24.70 7.92
C ALA A 88 -46.36 -23.29 7.84
N LYS A 89 -45.54 -22.91 8.82
CA LYS A 89 -44.88 -21.59 8.89
C LYS A 89 -43.90 -21.39 7.73
N ARG A 90 -43.06 -22.38 7.44
CA ARG A 90 -42.04 -22.30 6.38
C ARG A 90 -42.70 -22.34 5.00
N ILE A 91 -43.70 -23.21 4.78
CA ILE A 91 -44.50 -23.21 3.54
C ILE A 91 -45.16 -21.85 3.32
N PHE A 92 -45.79 -21.26 4.34
CA PHE A 92 -46.42 -19.94 4.22
C PHE A 92 -45.43 -18.84 3.83
N LEU A 93 -44.24 -18.80 4.45
CA LEU A 93 -43.21 -17.82 4.11
C LEU A 93 -42.70 -17.97 2.66
N VAL A 94 -42.53 -19.21 2.16
CA VAL A 94 -42.17 -19.45 0.75
C VAL A 94 -43.30 -19.00 -0.20
N LEU A 95 -44.57 -19.19 0.16
CA LEU A 95 -45.71 -18.69 -0.62
C LEU A 95 -45.78 -17.16 -0.67
N VAL A 96 -45.47 -16.47 0.43
CA VAL A 96 -45.38 -15.00 0.49
C VAL A 96 -44.27 -14.48 -0.45
N ASP A 97 -43.06 -15.03 -0.36
CA ASP A 97 -41.89 -14.59 -1.17
C ASP A 97 -41.97 -15.01 -2.66
N THR A 98 -42.65 -16.12 -2.96
CA THR A 98 -43.00 -16.45 -4.34
C THR A 98 -44.03 -15.49 -4.93
N GLY A 99 -44.89 -14.90 -4.10
CA GLY A 99 -45.88 -13.87 -4.46
C GLY A 99 -47.30 -14.42 -4.62
N VAL A 100 -47.62 -15.54 -3.95
CA VAL A 100 -48.90 -16.25 -4.01
C VAL A 100 -49.37 -16.71 -2.61
N PRO A 101 -49.48 -15.80 -1.60
CA PRO A 101 -49.88 -16.17 -0.24
C PRO A 101 -51.28 -16.83 -0.18
N ASP A 102 -52.20 -16.40 -1.06
CA ASP A 102 -53.57 -16.90 -1.20
C ASP A 102 -53.66 -18.44 -1.37
N GLN A 103 -52.58 -19.11 -1.82
CA GLN A 103 -52.54 -20.56 -2.03
C GLN A 103 -52.31 -21.40 -0.76
N ILE A 104 -52.02 -20.78 0.39
CA ILE A 104 -51.82 -21.53 1.65
C ILE A 104 -53.04 -22.39 2.01
N PHE A 105 -54.26 -21.89 1.76
CA PHE A 105 -55.48 -22.66 2.02
C PHE A 105 -55.56 -23.94 1.19
N ALA A 106 -55.13 -23.92 -0.07
CA ALA A 106 -55.12 -25.10 -0.92
C ALA A 106 -54.04 -26.11 -0.48
N ALA A 107 -52.86 -25.62 -0.08
CA ALA A 107 -51.81 -26.47 0.48
C ALA A 107 -52.24 -27.14 1.80
N VAL A 108 -52.97 -26.42 2.67
CA VAL A 108 -53.54 -26.96 3.91
C VAL A 108 -54.69 -27.93 3.62
N ASP A 109 -55.59 -27.63 2.67
CA ASP A 109 -56.68 -28.52 2.25
C ASP A 109 -56.13 -29.86 1.69
N ASP A 110 -54.99 -29.83 0.97
CA ASP A 110 -54.25 -31.02 0.51
C ASP A 110 -53.35 -31.66 1.59
N SER A 111 -53.39 -31.17 2.83
CA SER A 111 -52.66 -31.66 4.03
C SER A 111 -51.13 -31.56 3.98
N TRP A 112 -50.55 -30.60 3.25
CA TRP A 112 -49.11 -30.34 3.27
C TRP A 112 -48.64 -29.63 4.55
N ASP A 113 -47.49 -30.05 5.10
CA ASP A 113 -46.87 -29.41 6.26
C ASP A 113 -45.35 -29.15 6.12
N ASP A 114 -44.76 -28.42 7.07
CA ASP A 114 -43.34 -28.03 7.07
C ASP A 114 -42.38 -29.25 7.21
N ALA A 115 -42.88 -30.44 7.53
CA ALA A 115 -42.09 -31.68 7.57
C ALA A 115 -42.05 -32.40 6.21
N ASP A 116 -42.94 -32.07 5.26
CA ASP A 116 -42.86 -32.51 3.86
C ASP A 116 -41.75 -31.78 3.07
N LEU A 117 -41.21 -30.69 3.61
CA LEU A 117 -40.10 -29.95 3.02
C LEU A 117 -38.75 -30.66 3.25
N PRO A 118 -37.83 -30.73 2.26
CA PRO A 118 -37.89 -30.10 0.94
C PRO A 118 -38.66 -30.92 -0.11
N LEU A 119 -39.53 -30.23 -0.85
CA LEU A 119 -40.29 -30.80 -1.97
C LEU A 119 -39.44 -30.83 -3.24
N GLN A 120 -39.49 -31.94 -3.96
CA GLN A 120 -38.92 -32.07 -5.31
C GLN A 120 -39.74 -31.29 -6.34
N LEU A 121 -39.14 -30.89 -7.47
CA LEU A 121 -39.83 -30.14 -8.53
C LEU A 121 -41.15 -30.79 -8.99
N ASP A 122 -41.19 -32.12 -9.09
CA ASP A 122 -42.39 -32.88 -9.45
C ASP A 122 -43.49 -32.83 -8.39
N GLN A 123 -43.13 -32.64 -7.12
CA GLN A 123 -44.07 -32.46 -6.01
C GLN A 123 -44.57 -31.02 -5.93
N VAL A 124 -43.71 -30.02 -6.19
CA VAL A 124 -44.10 -28.60 -6.26
C VAL A 124 -45.17 -28.38 -7.34
N ALA A 125 -45.07 -29.07 -8.49
CA ALA A 125 -46.09 -29.05 -9.53
C ALA A 125 -47.48 -29.60 -9.08
N ARG A 126 -47.56 -30.27 -7.93
CA ARG A 126 -48.82 -30.75 -7.32
C ARG A 126 -49.48 -29.70 -6.40
N LEU A 127 -48.73 -28.71 -5.90
CA LEU A 127 -49.25 -27.59 -5.09
C LEU A 127 -50.14 -26.62 -5.89
N GLN A 128 -50.22 -26.75 -7.22
CA GLN A 128 -51.11 -25.97 -8.10
C GLN A 128 -51.07 -24.44 -7.86
N LEU A 129 -49.86 -23.88 -7.69
CA LEU A 129 -49.62 -22.46 -7.34
C LEU A 129 -50.39 -21.44 -8.22
N ARG A 130 -50.82 -21.83 -9.43
CA ARG A 130 -51.84 -21.15 -10.24
C ARG A 130 -52.74 -22.16 -10.96
N ARG A 131 -53.95 -21.71 -11.33
CA ARG A 131 -54.90 -22.44 -12.22
C ARG A 131 -54.34 -22.79 -13.60
N THR A 132 -53.26 -22.13 -14.03
CA THR A 132 -52.49 -22.44 -15.24
C THR A 132 -51.07 -22.84 -14.82
N LYS A 133 -50.57 -23.98 -15.33
CA LYS A 133 -49.20 -24.44 -15.08
C LYS A 133 -48.18 -23.40 -15.56
N ASP A 134 -47.26 -23.01 -14.68
CA ASP A 134 -46.23 -22.00 -14.94
C ASP A 134 -44.91 -22.48 -14.31
N GLU A 135 -44.15 -23.26 -15.07
CA GLU A 135 -42.90 -23.93 -14.63
C GLU A 135 -41.87 -22.97 -14.01
N ARG A 136 -41.97 -21.67 -14.30
CA ARG A 136 -41.11 -20.63 -13.72
C ARG A 136 -41.44 -20.32 -12.26
N LEU A 137 -42.72 -20.40 -11.88
CA LEU A 137 -43.15 -20.21 -10.50
C LEU A 137 -42.84 -21.45 -9.66
N ASP A 138 -43.09 -22.65 -10.20
CA ASP A 138 -42.77 -23.92 -9.54
C ASP A 138 -41.25 -24.00 -9.26
N ARG A 139 -40.43 -23.62 -10.24
CA ARG A 139 -38.97 -23.50 -10.05
C ARG A 139 -38.58 -22.41 -9.04
N LYS A 140 -39.26 -21.26 -9.03
CA LYS A 140 -39.01 -20.19 -8.03
C LYS A 140 -39.34 -20.67 -6.61
N PHE A 141 -40.42 -21.43 -6.43
CA PHE A 141 -40.78 -22.05 -5.15
C PHE A 141 -39.71 -23.07 -4.72
N PHE A 142 -39.33 -23.98 -5.62
CA PHE A 142 -38.28 -24.97 -5.38
C PHE A 142 -36.93 -24.35 -5.00
N GLU A 143 -36.54 -23.24 -5.65
CA GLU A 143 -35.29 -22.54 -5.33
C GLU A 143 -35.40 -21.74 -4.01
N ARG A 144 -36.60 -21.28 -3.62
CA ARG A 144 -36.80 -20.49 -2.38
C ARG A 144 -36.98 -21.32 -1.11
N GLN A 145 -37.50 -22.55 -1.16
CA GLN A 145 -37.66 -23.38 0.04
C GLN A 145 -36.34 -23.55 0.83
N PHE A 146 -35.20 -23.69 0.13
CA PHE A 146 -33.87 -23.81 0.74
C PHE A 146 -33.37 -22.55 1.45
N THR A 147 -34.07 -21.42 1.33
CA THR A 147 -33.82 -20.19 2.11
C THR A 147 -34.43 -20.27 3.52
N TYR A 148 -35.44 -21.14 3.71
CA TYR A 148 -36.17 -21.34 4.97
C TYR A 148 -35.89 -22.70 5.62
N LEU A 149 -35.10 -23.55 4.97
CA LEU A 149 -34.69 -24.89 5.42
C LEU A 149 -33.19 -24.92 5.76
N MET A 150 -32.78 -24.04 6.67
CA MET A 150 -31.37 -23.89 7.02
C MET A 150 -30.86 -25.05 7.89
N ARG A 151 -29.75 -25.66 7.46
CA ARG A 151 -29.03 -26.71 8.23
C ARG A 151 -27.79 -26.10 8.87
N HIS A 152 -27.84 -25.87 10.18
CA HIS A 152 -26.72 -25.32 10.95
C HIS A 152 -25.62 -26.38 11.21
N LEU A 153 -24.36 -25.97 11.06
CA LEU A 153 -23.18 -26.79 11.40
C LEU A 153 -22.99 -26.88 12.92
N LYS A 154 -22.78 -28.09 13.45
CA LYS A 154 -22.41 -28.33 14.86
C LYS A 154 -20.91 -28.64 15.01
N PRO A 155 -20.33 -28.42 16.21
CA PRO A 155 -18.95 -28.82 16.51
C PRO A 155 -18.73 -30.32 16.27
N GLU A 156 -17.58 -30.65 15.71
CA GLU A 156 -17.12 -31.99 15.31
C GLU A 156 -18.03 -32.73 14.31
N GLU A 157 -18.96 -32.03 13.64
CA GLU A 157 -19.85 -32.60 12.61
C GLU A 157 -19.23 -32.53 11.19
N ASN A 158 -19.66 -33.46 10.33
CA ASN A 158 -19.30 -33.52 8.90
C ASN A 158 -20.61 -33.53 8.08
N LEU A 159 -21.00 -32.40 7.48
CA LEU A 159 -22.26 -32.30 6.72
C LEU A 159 -22.05 -32.36 5.21
N VAL A 160 -22.91 -33.08 4.49
CA VAL A 160 -23.01 -32.97 3.03
C VAL A 160 -24.18 -32.05 2.69
N TYR A 161 -23.91 -31.03 1.88
CA TYR A 161 -24.89 -30.09 1.35
C TYR A 161 -25.14 -30.34 -0.14
N GLU A 162 -26.40 -30.24 -0.54
CA GLU A 162 -26.79 -30.27 -1.95
C GLU A 162 -26.42 -28.97 -2.69
N ASP A 163 -26.49 -29.02 -4.01
CA ASP A 163 -26.09 -27.92 -4.90
C ASP A 163 -26.98 -26.67 -4.79
N VAL A 164 -28.19 -26.84 -4.26
CA VAL A 164 -29.22 -25.80 -4.08
C VAL A 164 -29.33 -25.34 -2.62
N GLU A 165 -28.79 -26.10 -1.66
CA GLU A 165 -28.78 -25.73 -0.24
C GLU A 165 -27.83 -24.56 0.04
N ILE A 166 -28.28 -23.63 0.88
CA ILE A 166 -27.49 -22.49 1.34
C ILE A 166 -26.74 -22.89 2.62
N VAL A 167 -25.41 -22.80 2.59
CA VAL A 167 -24.59 -23.02 3.79
C VAL A 167 -24.61 -21.74 4.64
N PRO A 168 -25.05 -21.79 5.92
CA PRO A 168 -25.17 -20.61 6.79
C PRO A 168 -23.80 -20.17 7.33
N LEU A 169 -23.00 -19.55 6.47
CA LEU A 169 -21.68 -18.98 6.78
C LEU A 169 -21.50 -17.62 6.11
N GLU A 170 -21.34 -16.57 6.91
CA GLU A 170 -21.05 -15.22 6.42
C GLU A 170 -19.55 -14.99 6.28
N PRO A 171 -19.03 -14.56 5.11
CA PRO A 171 -17.63 -14.18 4.97
C PRO A 171 -17.38 -12.81 5.61
N LEU A 172 -16.62 -12.80 6.72
CA LEU A 172 -16.20 -11.58 7.40
C LEU A 172 -15.28 -10.71 6.51
N ASP A 173 -14.35 -11.36 5.81
CA ASP A 173 -13.51 -10.70 4.82
C ASP A 173 -14.22 -10.61 3.46
N ARG A 174 -15.28 -9.78 3.38
CA ARG A 174 -15.66 -9.19 2.07
C ARG A 174 -14.53 -8.25 1.63
N ARG A 175 -13.55 -8.84 0.93
CA ARG A 175 -12.40 -8.19 0.31
C ARG A 175 -12.86 -6.89 -0.33
N HIS A 176 -12.31 -5.76 0.11
CA HIS A 176 -12.63 -4.45 -0.44
C HIS A 176 -12.45 -4.44 -1.96
N VAL A 177 -13.41 -3.88 -2.68
CA VAL A 177 -13.33 -3.66 -4.13
C VAL A 177 -12.23 -2.64 -4.40
N GLY A 178 -11.00 -3.14 -4.61
CA GLY A 178 -9.81 -2.32 -4.78
C GLY A 178 -8.50 -3.13 -4.74
N THR A 179 -8.42 -4.18 -3.93
CA THR A 179 -7.19 -4.98 -3.79
C THR A 179 -7.21 -6.21 -4.68
N GLN A 180 -6.54 -6.15 -5.84
CA GLN A 180 -6.28 -7.36 -6.64
C GLN A 180 -5.32 -8.29 -5.87
N ALA A 181 -5.81 -9.45 -5.46
CA ALA A 181 -4.97 -10.54 -4.99
C ALA A 181 -4.42 -11.34 -6.19
N ASN A 182 -3.21 -11.87 -6.05
CA ASN A 182 -2.71 -12.92 -6.95
C ASN A 182 -3.70 -14.11 -6.97
N PRO A 183 -4.08 -14.66 -8.13
CA PRO A 183 -5.03 -15.76 -8.24
C PRO A 183 -4.43 -17.14 -7.88
N ALA A 184 -3.46 -17.19 -6.96
CA ALA A 184 -2.59 -18.36 -6.74
C ALA A 184 -2.60 -18.91 -5.30
N ASN A 185 -3.52 -18.47 -4.43
CA ASN A 185 -3.80 -19.10 -3.14
C ASN A 185 -5.17 -18.64 -2.61
N SER A 186 -6.25 -19.15 -3.22
CA SER A 186 -7.64 -18.76 -2.91
C SER A 186 -8.38 -19.75 -2.00
N ASP A 187 -7.66 -20.67 -1.36
CA ASP A 187 -8.26 -21.81 -0.65
C ASP A 187 -8.50 -21.56 0.84
N VAL A 188 -8.36 -20.32 1.33
CA VAL A 188 -8.58 -19.95 2.74
C VAL A 188 -9.34 -18.62 2.85
N ASP A 189 -10.48 -18.64 3.54
CA ASP A 189 -11.31 -17.45 3.86
C ASP A 189 -11.63 -17.38 5.37
N LYS A 190 -12.03 -16.21 5.89
CA LYS A 190 -12.60 -16.06 7.23
C LYS A 190 -14.13 -15.99 7.19
N VAL A 191 -14.81 -16.78 8.01
CA VAL A 191 -16.28 -16.87 8.06
C VAL A 191 -16.81 -16.85 9.49
N CYS A 192 -18.03 -16.37 9.71
CA CYS A 192 -18.77 -16.53 10.96
C CYS A 192 -20.13 -17.18 10.74
N ILE A 193 -20.73 -17.68 11.81
CA ILE A 193 -22.10 -18.21 11.79
C ILE A 193 -23.08 -17.02 11.89
N PRO A 194 -24.12 -16.95 11.04
CA PRO A 194 -25.20 -15.96 11.16
C PRO A 194 -25.73 -15.86 12.60
N GLY A 195 -26.00 -14.63 13.06
CA GLY A 195 -26.45 -14.37 14.43
C GLY A 195 -25.38 -14.53 15.53
N ARG A 196 -24.21 -15.13 15.25
CA ARG A 196 -23.10 -15.31 16.21
C ARG A 196 -21.79 -14.71 15.68
N PRO A 197 -21.65 -13.36 15.67
CA PRO A 197 -20.46 -12.69 15.16
C PRO A 197 -19.20 -12.92 16.02
N ASP A 198 -19.34 -13.40 17.25
CA ASP A 198 -18.22 -13.81 18.12
C ASP A 198 -17.60 -15.15 17.69
N ASP A 199 -18.36 -16.02 17.01
CA ASP A 199 -17.94 -17.36 16.57
C ASP A 199 -17.36 -17.28 15.14
N VAL A 200 -16.06 -17.00 15.05
CA VAL A 200 -15.33 -16.79 13.79
C VAL A 200 -14.37 -17.95 13.50
N PHE A 201 -14.36 -18.41 12.25
CA PHE A 201 -13.67 -19.60 11.77
C PHE A 201 -12.83 -19.30 10.53
N ILE A 202 -11.76 -20.08 10.35
CA ILE A 202 -10.99 -20.10 9.10
C ILE A 202 -11.51 -21.24 8.24
N ARG A 203 -12.08 -20.94 7.07
CA ARG A 203 -12.57 -21.91 6.09
C ARG A 203 -11.47 -22.26 5.09
N ARG A 204 -10.92 -23.47 5.17
CA ARG A 204 -10.02 -24.05 4.16
C ARG A 204 -10.81 -24.86 3.13
N LYS A 205 -10.48 -24.73 1.84
CA LYS A 205 -11.08 -25.44 0.70
C LYS A 205 -10.19 -26.58 0.23
N ILE A 206 -10.78 -27.73 -0.09
CA ILE A 206 -10.13 -28.95 -0.62
C ILE A 206 -10.95 -29.47 -1.80
N SER A 207 -10.31 -29.75 -2.94
CA SER A 207 -10.99 -30.29 -4.12
C SER A 207 -11.12 -31.82 -4.03
N LEU A 208 -12.33 -32.36 -4.20
CA LEU A 208 -12.58 -33.81 -4.16
C LEU A 208 -12.70 -34.38 -5.58
N GLY A 209 -12.19 -35.61 -5.78
CA GLY A 209 -12.24 -36.32 -7.05
C GLY A 209 -11.04 -37.25 -7.30
N ASP A 210 -11.07 -37.97 -8.43
CA ASP A 210 -10.06 -38.99 -8.80
C ASP A 210 -8.87 -38.42 -9.62
N GLY A 211 -8.77 -37.10 -9.77
CA GLY A 211 -7.73 -36.44 -10.56
C GLY A 211 -6.43 -36.15 -9.79
N PRO A 212 -5.30 -35.93 -10.49
CA PRO A 212 -4.03 -35.57 -9.84
C PRO A 212 -4.17 -34.21 -9.13
N GLY A 213 -3.96 -34.20 -7.80
CA GLY A 213 -4.16 -33.04 -6.93
C GLY A 213 -5.59 -32.90 -6.38
N GLN A 214 -6.42 -33.93 -6.51
CA GLN A 214 -7.71 -34.06 -5.83
C GLN A 214 -7.66 -35.17 -4.78
N VAL A 215 -8.48 -35.06 -3.73
CA VAL A 215 -8.58 -36.06 -2.65
C VAL A 215 -9.81 -36.93 -2.91
N THR A 216 -9.73 -38.24 -2.70
CA THR A 216 -10.93 -39.08 -2.72
C THR A 216 -11.82 -38.75 -1.51
N GLU A 217 -13.14 -38.94 -1.61
CA GLU A 217 -14.03 -38.67 -0.48
C GLU A 217 -13.71 -39.53 0.75
N ALA A 218 -13.26 -40.78 0.53
CA ALA A 218 -12.81 -41.68 1.59
C ALA A 218 -11.51 -41.18 2.27
N ASP A 219 -10.53 -40.71 1.50
CA ASP A 219 -9.30 -40.15 2.05
C ASP A 219 -9.58 -38.85 2.81
N PHE A 220 -10.50 -38.01 2.31
CA PHE A 220 -10.94 -36.78 2.98
C PHE A 220 -11.60 -37.06 4.33
N LEU A 221 -12.52 -38.04 4.41
CA LEU A 221 -13.12 -38.46 5.67
C LEU A 221 -12.07 -39.03 6.65
N SER A 222 -11.13 -39.86 6.16
CA SER A 222 -10.04 -40.38 6.99
C SER A 222 -9.09 -39.28 7.51
N GLY A 223 -8.87 -38.24 6.71
CA GLY A 223 -8.08 -37.07 7.10
C GLY A 223 -8.77 -36.26 8.20
N ILE A 224 -10.09 -36.09 8.10
CA ILE A 224 -10.89 -35.45 9.16
C ILE A 224 -10.80 -36.22 10.48
N GLU A 225 -10.89 -37.55 10.48
CA GLU A 225 -10.71 -38.35 11.71
C GLU A 225 -9.32 -38.16 12.33
N ARG A 226 -8.26 -38.14 11.50
CA ARG A 226 -6.88 -37.85 11.93
C ARG A 226 -6.70 -36.43 12.48
N MET A 227 -7.53 -35.46 12.06
CA MET A 227 -7.56 -34.11 12.63
C MET A 227 -8.32 -34.06 13.97
N LYS A 228 -9.48 -34.73 14.08
CA LYS A 228 -10.26 -34.81 15.33
C LYS A 228 -9.50 -35.48 16.48
N ALA A 229 -8.59 -36.42 16.15
CA ALA A 229 -7.70 -37.05 17.13
C ALA A 229 -6.63 -36.11 17.74
N ARG A 230 -6.43 -34.90 17.20
CA ARG A 230 -5.39 -33.95 17.66
C ARG A 230 -6.01 -32.96 18.65
N ARG A 231 -5.53 -32.97 19.90
CA ARG A 231 -5.91 -31.98 20.92
C ARG A 231 -4.67 -31.43 21.63
N ASN A 232 -4.15 -30.30 21.14
CA ASN A 232 -3.16 -29.46 21.83
C ASN A 232 -3.62 -27.99 21.70
N GLN A 233 -3.43 -27.18 22.74
CA GLN A 233 -3.79 -25.76 22.77
C GLN A 233 -3.00 -24.90 21.76
N HIS A 234 -1.87 -25.38 21.25
CA HIS A 234 -0.96 -24.69 20.34
C HIS A 234 -0.88 -25.31 18.94
N VAL A 235 -1.84 -26.17 18.57
CA VAL A 235 -1.99 -26.71 17.21
C VAL A 235 -3.39 -26.33 16.71
N VAL A 236 -3.50 -25.90 15.46
CA VAL A 236 -4.79 -25.57 14.85
C VAL A 236 -5.72 -26.79 14.85
N SER A 237 -6.94 -26.63 15.39
CA SER A 237 -7.95 -27.68 15.51
C SER A 237 -9.06 -27.54 14.49
N LEU A 238 -9.59 -28.68 14.04
CA LEU A 238 -10.81 -28.74 13.22
C LEU A 238 -12.04 -28.52 14.11
N TRP A 239 -12.87 -27.53 13.78
CA TRP A 239 -14.14 -27.27 14.44
C TRP A 239 -15.31 -28.04 13.79
N ALA A 240 -15.44 -27.98 12.47
CA ALA A 240 -16.42 -28.76 11.70
C ALA A 240 -15.94 -28.92 10.25
N SER A 241 -16.57 -29.81 9.47
CA SER A 241 -16.34 -29.92 8.03
C SER A 241 -17.64 -30.05 7.25
N TYR A 242 -17.61 -29.69 5.97
CA TYR A 242 -18.74 -29.93 5.08
C TYR A 242 -18.33 -30.15 3.62
N ILE A 243 -19.18 -30.80 2.84
CA ILE A 243 -18.97 -31.07 1.41
C ILE A 243 -20.07 -30.37 0.61
N GLN A 244 -19.71 -29.67 -0.46
CA GLN A 244 -20.64 -29.08 -1.44
C GLN A 244 -19.97 -29.02 -2.81
N LYS A 245 -20.67 -29.36 -3.91
CA LYS A 245 -20.15 -29.27 -5.31
C LYS A 245 -18.75 -29.89 -5.47
N SER A 246 -18.64 -31.17 -5.14
CA SER A 246 -17.38 -31.96 -5.13
C SER A 246 -16.19 -31.24 -4.48
N THR A 247 -16.45 -30.46 -3.44
CA THR A 247 -15.45 -29.69 -2.69
C THR A 247 -15.68 -29.91 -1.20
N GLY A 248 -14.63 -30.35 -0.51
CA GLY A 248 -14.58 -30.42 0.95
C GLY A 248 -14.14 -29.09 1.54
N TYR A 249 -14.80 -28.65 2.60
CA TYR A 249 -14.49 -27.45 3.36
C TYR A 249 -14.21 -27.81 4.82
N LEU A 250 -13.15 -27.26 5.38
CA LEU A 250 -12.76 -27.43 6.78
C LEU A 250 -12.88 -26.09 7.50
N LEU A 251 -13.55 -26.05 8.65
CA LEU A 251 -13.61 -24.90 9.54
C LEU A 251 -12.61 -25.09 10.67
N LEU A 252 -11.62 -24.19 10.75
CA LEU A 252 -10.46 -24.29 11.65
C LEU A 252 -10.49 -23.19 12.71
N THR A 253 -10.00 -23.54 13.91
CA THR A 253 -9.82 -22.64 15.06
C THR A 253 -8.44 -22.85 15.70
N PRO A 254 -7.83 -21.83 16.33
CA PRO A 254 -8.28 -20.44 16.44
C PRO A 254 -7.89 -19.59 15.21
N ILE A 255 -8.38 -18.35 15.20
CA ILE A 255 -8.09 -17.37 14.15
C ILE A 255 -6.67 -16.82 14.33
N HIS A 256 -6.02 -16.43 13.24
CA HIS A 256 -4.76 -15.71 13.27
C HIS A 256 -4.84 -14.42 12.47
N GLU A 257 -4.11 -13.41 12.94
CA GLU A 257 -3.89 -12.16 12.21
C GLU A 257 -2.47 -12.07 11.65
N TRP A 258 -1.49 -12.64 12.35
CA TRP A 258 -0.08 -12.51 12.02
C TRP A 258 0.57 -13.87 11.81
N THR A 259 1.38 -14.00 10.76
CA THR A 259 2.32 -15.13 10.58
C THR A 259 3.66 -14.77 11.19
N LEU A 260 4.46 -15.78 11.59
CA LEU A 260 5.80 -15.53 12.13
C LEU A 260 6.71 -14.84 11.09
N THR A 261 6.56 -15.13 9.79
CA THR A 261 7.24 -14.39 8.69
C THR A 261 6.97 -12.88 8.75
N SER A 262 5.72 -12.49 9.03
CA SER A 262 5.35 -11.08 9.19
C SER A 262 6.02 -10.47 10.43
N VAL A 263 6.00 -11.17 11.57
CA VAL A 263 6.58 -10.69 12.84
C VAL A 263 8.11 -10.56 12.81
N LEU A 264 8.81 -11.46 12.11
CA LEU A 264 10.26 -11.37 11.88
C LEU A 264 10.66 -10.14 11.04
N THR A 265 9.72 -9.57 10.28
CA THR A 265 9.90 -8.36 9.47
C THR A 265 9.41 -7.09 10.18
N THR A 266 8.21 -7.16 10.78
CA THR A 266 7.49 -6.03 11.37
C THR A 266 6.81 -6.46 12.67
N LEU A 267 7.20 -5.87 13.80
CA LEU A 267 6.58 -6.12 15.10
C LEU A 267 5.08 -5.71 15.13
N PRO A 268 4.15 -6.60 15.53
CA PRO A 268 2.73 -6.29 15.69
C PRO A 268 2.43 -5.10 16.62
N PRO A 269 1.29 -4.40 16.46
CA PRO A 269 0.85 -3.33 17.35
C PRO A 269 0.65 -3.78 18.81
N SER A 270 0.02 -4.94 19.01
CA SER A 270 -0.14 -5.61 20.32
C SER A 270 1.21 -5.77 21.03
N MET A 271 2.20 -6.32 20.34
CA MET A 271 3.58 -6.42 20.79
C MET A 271 4.31 -5.07 20.88
N LYS A 272 3.81 -3.95 20.35
CA LYS A 272 4.47 -2.64 20.54
C LYS A 272 4.07 -1.98 21.87
N ILE A 273 2.86 -2.25 22.34
CA ILE A 273 2.27 -1.73 23.58
C ILE A 273 2.95 -2.32 24.83
N LEU A 274 3.29 -3.62 24.80
CA LEU A 274 3.93 -4.33 25.91
C LEU A 274 5.32 -3.75 26.28
N ALA A 275 5.68 -3.82 27.57
CA ALA A 275 6.96 -3.28 28.04
C ALA A 275 8.17 -4.06 27.48
N LYS A 276 9.35 -3.44 27.49
CA LYS A 276 10.58 -4.04 26.91
C LYS A 276 11.00 -5.36 27.56
N ARG A 277 10.56 -5.64 28.79
CA ARG A 277 10.84 -6.88 29.53
C ARG A 277 9.85 -7.98 29.13
N ASP A 278 8.57 -7.69 29.22
CA ASP A 278 7.47 -8.65 29.00
C ASP A 278 7.48 -9.20 27.57
N ARG A 279 7.84 -8.37 26.58
CA ARG A 279 8.04 -8.81 25.18
C ARG A 279 9.17 -9.83 25.00
N ARG A 280 10.20 -9.77 25.84
CA ARG A 280 11.28 -10.77 25.81
C ARG A 280 10.84 -12.07 26.45
N ILE A 281 10.02 -11.99 27.51
CA ILE A 281 9.43 -13.15 28.19
C ILE A 281 8.48 -13.86 27.23
N LEU A 282 7.55 -13.13 26.61
CA LEU A 282 6.60 -13.64 25.60
C LEU A 282 7.29 -14.42 24.45
N VAL A 283 8.36 -13.86 23.86
CA VAL A 283 9.09 -14.54 22.77
C VAL A 283 9.89 -15.76 23.27
N LEU A 284 10.30 -15.78 24.54
CA LEU A 284 10.90 -16.95 25.16
C LEU A 284 9.85 -18.04 25.45
N ASP A 285 8.65 -17.66 25.91
CA ASP A 285 7.52 -18.57 26.13
C ASP A 285 7.03 -19.19 24.81
N TRP A 286 7.08 -18.44 23.70
CA TRP A 286 6.78 -19.00 22.37
C TRP A 286 7.66 -20.19 22.00
N MET A 287 8.94 -20.18 22.38
CA MET A 287 9.83 -21.32 22.16
C MET A 287 9.33 -22.54 22.93
N HIS A 288 8.92 -22.36 24.20
CA HIS A 288 8.33 -23.44 25.01
C HIS A 288 7.03 -23.98 24.41
N CYS A 289 6.13 -23.10 23.97
CA CYS A 289 4.84 -23.49 23.39
C CYS A 289 5.01 -24.28 22.08
N LEU A 290 5.97 -23.89 21.23
CA LEU A 290 6.29 -24.64 20.01
C LEU A 290 6.91 -26.02 20.31
N ALA A 291 7.74 -26.15 21.36
CA ALA A 291 8.26 -27.44 21.78
C ALA A 291 7.16 -28.40 22.25
N ASP A 292 6.23 -27.94 23.10
CA ASP A 292 5.11 -28.77 23.57
C ASP A 292 4.17 -29.15 22.42
N ALA A 293 3.89 -28.24 21.48
CA ALA A 293 3.12 -28.53 20.27
C ALA A 293 3.74 -29.70 19.48
N VAL A 294 5.03 -29.59 19.11
CA VAL A 294 5.75 -30.63 18.36
C VAL A 294 5.88 -31.93 19.17
N ALA A 295 6.17 -31.86 20.47
CA ALA A 295 6.24 -33.02 21.34
C ALA A 295 4.90 -33.76 21.44
N SER A 296 3.77 -33.04 21.43
CA SER A 296 2.44 -33.66 21.44
C SER A 296 2.10 -34.39 20.13
N LEU A 297 2.51 -33.84 18.98
CA LEU A 297 2.38 -34.53 17.67
C LEU A 297 3.25 -35.79 17.63
N HIS A 298 4.50 -35.69 18.08
CA HIS A 298 5.45 -36.81 18.12
C HIS A 298 5.01 -37.93 19.07
N ASN A 299 4.33 -37.62 20.18
CA ASN A 299 3.73 -38.62 21.09
C ASN A 299 2.59 -39.43 20.43
N ILE A 300 1.92 -38.87 19.42
CA ILE A 300 0.88 -39.55 18.63
C ILE A 300 1.52 -40.31 17.43
N GLY A 301 2.84 -40.20 17.24
CA GLY A 301 3.57 -40.80 16.12
C GLY A 301 3.47 -40.03 14.80
N LEU A 302 2.96 -38.79 14.84
CA LEU A 302 2.82 -37.94 13.66
C LEU A 302 3.97 -36.94 13.58
N ALA A 303 4.63 -36.89 12.42
CA ALA A 303 5.52 -35.77 12.06
C ALA A 303 4.71 -34.62 11.45
N HIS A 304 5.17 -33.39 11.61
CA HIS A 304 4.52 -32.20 11.04
C HIS A 304 4.98 -31.93 9.60
N GLY A 305 6.27 -32.15 9.28
CA GLY A 305 6.84 -32.12 7.93
C GLY A 305 7.02 -30.72 7.33
N GLN A 306 6.17 -29.74 7.66
CA GLN A 306 6.20 -28.38 7.10
C GLN A 306 6.34 -27.29 8.19
N ILE A 307 7.29 -27.44 9.13
CA ILE A 307 7.56 -26.40 10.16
C ILE A 307 8.37 -25.26 9.53
N LYS A 308 7.71 -24.17 9.16
CA LYS A 308 8.30 -22.98 8.53
C LYS A 308 7.63 -21.69 9.03
N PRO A 309 8.27 -20.50 8.94
CA PRO A 309 7.73 -19.26 9.50
C PRO A 309 6.35 -18.84 8.96
N SER A 310 6.01 -19.22 7.73
CA SER A 310 4.69 -18.97 7.14
C SER A 310 3.58 -19.85 7.73
N ASN A 311 3.91 -21.04 8.24
CA ASN A 311 2.99 -22.00 8.85
C ASN A 311 3.01 -21.96 10.39
N ILE A 312 3.46 -20.84 10.96
CA ILE A 312 3.40 -20.54 12.39
C ILE A 312 2.60 -19.24 12.56
N PHE A 313 1.56 -19.31 13.39
CA PHE A 313 0.50 -18.32 13.47
C PHE A 313 0.44 -17.65 14.85
N LEU A 314 -0.06 -16.42 14.87
CA LEU A 314 -0.24 -15.60 16.06
C LEU A 314 -1.64 -14.97 16.06
N ASP A 315 -2.33 -15.17 17.18
CA ASP A 315 -3.63 -14.59 17.52
C ASP A 315 -3.46 -13.21 18.20
N MET A 316 -4.56 -12.47 18.36
CA MET A 316 -4.62 -11.14 18.99
C MET A 316 -4.05 -11.09 20.40
N ASP A 317 -4.23 -12.15 21.18
CA ASP A 317 -3.63 -12.33 22.51
C ASP A 317 -2.10 -12.52 22.47
N ASN A 318 -1.49 -12.58 21.28
CA ASN A 318 -0.09 -12.95 21.03
C ASN A 318 0.25 -14.40 21.42
N LYS A 319 -0.75 -15.27 21.49
CA LYS A 319 -0.59 -16.73 21.60
C LYS A 319 -0.08 -17.28 20.27
N ILE A 320 0.88 -18.20 20.34
CA ILE A 320 1.49 -18.83 19.16
C ILE A 320 0.85 -20.19 18.89
N PHE A 321 0.64 -20.50 17.62
CA PHE A 321 0.05 -21.76 17.15
C PHE A 321 0.88 -22.30 15.99
N LEU A 322 1.09 -23.60 15.99
CA LEU A 322 1.59 -24.35 14.85
C LEU A 322 0.43 -24.62 13.90
N GLY A 323 0.65 -24.40 12.60
CA GLY A 323 -0.37 -24.57 11.58
C GLY A 323 -0.80 -26.02 11.35
N ASP A 324 -1.61 -26.23 10.33
CA ASP A 324 -2.11 -27.57 10.02
C ASP A 324 -1.00 -28.43 9.40
N VAL A 325 -1.00 -29.71 9.80
CA VAL A 325 -0.17 -30.76 9.17
C VAL A 325 -0.86 -31.15 7.87
N ASP A 326 -0.12 -31.41 6.80
CA ASP A 326 -0.75 -31.77 5.52
C ASP A 326 -1.31 -33.21 5.53
N VAL A 327 -2.52 -33.36 6.09
CA VAL A 327 -3.15 -34.66 6.35
C VAL A 327 -3.61 -35.38 5.08
N PHE A 328 -3.85 -34.60 4.02
CA PHE A 328 -4.49 -35.03 2.80
C PHE A 328 -3.48 -35.37 1.69
N GLY A 329 -2.17 -35.21 1.95
CA GLY A 329 -1.12 -35.54 0.98
C GLY A 329 -1.23 -34.76 -0.32
N LEU A 330 -1.73 -33.53 -0.26
CA LEU A 330 -1.96 -32.66 -1.42
C LEU A 330 -0.65 -32.02 -1.88
N ASP A 331 0.26 -32.84 -2.39
CA ASP A 331 1.38 -32.38 -3.21
C ASP A 331 0.88 -32.15 -4.65
N PRO A 332 0.55 -30.91 -5.08
CA PRO A 332 0.51 -30.63 -6.50
C PRO A 332 1.92 -30.84 -7.05
N ALA A 333 2.07 -31.74 -8.01
CA ALA A 333 3.34 -31.94 -8.71
C ALA A 333 3.67 -30.75 -9.63
N LYS A 334 4.02 -29.59 -9.04
CA LYS A 334 4.62 -28.37 -9.63
C LYS A 334 4.95 -27.33 -8.54
N GLU A 335 6.02 -26.59 -8.80
CA GLU A 335 6.64 -25.54 -7.98
C GLU A 335 7.50 -26.03 -6.81
N PHE A 336 8.69 -25.43 -6.67
CA PHE A 336 9.68 -25.73 -5.65
C PHE A 336 9.47 -24.78 -4.46
N ASP A 337 9.06 -25.32 -3.31
CA ASP A 337 8.88 -24.52 -2.09
C ASP A 337 10.25 -24.16 -1.47
N GLN A 338 10.76 -23.01 -1.88
CA GLN A 338 12.01 -22.43 -1.37
C GLN A 338 11.99 -22.21 0.15
N GLU A 339 10.83 -21.95 0.78
CA GLU A 339 10.78 -21.74 2.24
C GLU A 339 10.86 -23.07 2.99
N ASN A 340 10.21 -24.13 2.48
CA ASN A 340 10.37 -25.47 3.03
C ASN A 340 11.79 -26.02 2.80
N TYR A 341 12.42 -25.68 1.67
CA TYR A 341 13.84 -25.97 1.44
C TYR A 341 14.76 -25.20 2.39
N ASP A 342 14.55 -23.89 2.56
CA ASP A 342 15.45 -23.03 3.35
C ASP A 342 15.52 -23.44 4.82
N TYR A 343 14.40 -23.91 5.40
CA TYR A 343 14.27 -24.27 6.83
C TYR A 343 14.29 -25.78 7.09
N GLY A 344 14.12 -26.62 6.06
CA GLY A 344 14.02 -28.07 6.15
C GLY A 344 15.35 -28.76 6.47
N ALA A 345 15.25 -30.03 6.85
CA ALA A 345 16.41 -30.84 7.21
C ALA A 345 17.17 -31.36 5.98
N PRO A 346 18.52 -31.48 6.03
CA PRO A 346 19.34 -31.86 4.88
C PRO A 346 19.02 -33.26 4.31
N GLU A 347 18.48 -34.17 5.12
CA GLU A 347 18.05 -35.51 4.68
C GLU A 347 16.66 -35.55 4.03
N LEU A 348 15.87 -34.47 4.17
CA LEU A 348 14.58 -34.30 3.49
C LEU A 348 14.73 -33.52 2.17
N SER A 349 15.80 -32.75 2.00
CA SER A 349 16.15 -32.13 0.72
C SER A 349 16.79 -33.16 -0.23
N SER A 350 16.01 -33.70 -1.17
CA SER A 350 16.55 -34.51 -2.26
C SER A 350 17.48 -33.66 -3.16
N PRO A 351 18.59 -34.23 -3.66
CA PRO A 351 19.42 -33.52 -4.62
C PRO A 351 18.65 -33.28 -5.91
N ILE A 352 18.72 -32.05 -6.43
CA ILE A 352 18.21 -31.69 -7.76
C ILE A 352 18.74 -32.72 -8.78
N ASN A 353 17.84 -33.26 -9.62
CA ASN A 353 18.20 -34.16 -10.73
C ASN A 353 19.23 -33.50 -11.66
N THR A 354 20.51 -33.73 -11.39
CA THR A 354 21.55 -33.67 -12.42
C THR A 354 21.41 -34.91 -13.27
N GLU A 355 20.88 -34.77 -14.49
CA GLU A 355 20.90 -35.86 -15.46
C GLU A 355 22.34 -36.37 -15.62
N SER A 356 22.49 -37.69 -15.56
CA SER A 356 23.77 -38.37 -15.54
C SER A 356 24.40 -38.41 -16.93
N ASP A 357 25.14 -37.35 -17.28
CA ASP A 357 25.88 -37.22 -18.54
C ASP A 357 27.24 -37.95 -18.50
N GLU A 358 27.20 -39.28 -18.31
CA GLU A 358 28.26 -40.21 -18.74
C GLU A 358 27.60 -41.50 -19.25
N PRO A 359 27.93 -41.92 -20.50
CA PRO A 359 29.25 -42.49 -20.74
C PRO A 359 29.93 -41.99 -22.03
N GLN A 360 30.53 -40.80 -21.99
CA GLN A 360 31.43 -40.32 -23.07
C GLN A 360 32.84 -39.88 -22.59
N ARG A 361 33.12 -39.94 -21.28
CA ARG A 361 34.42 -39.51 -20.72
C ARG A 361 35.41 -40.64 -20.44
N LEU A 362 34.97 -41.90 -20.34
CA LEU A 362 35.90 -43.03 -20.20
C LEU A 362 36.57 -43.46 -21.53
N ILE A 363 35.94 -43.18 -22.68
CA ILE A 363 36.45 -43.58 -24.01
C ILE A 363 37.51 -42.58 -24.54
N ASN A 364 37.37 -41.29 -24.23
CA ASN A 364 38.24 -40.23 -24.76
C ASN A 364 39.61 -40.08 -24.07
N ARG A 365 40.01 -41.02 -23.18
CA ARG A 365 41.37 -41.06 -22.60
C ARG A 365 42.25 -42.20 -23.16
N MET A 366 41.72 -43.04 -24.05
CA MET A 366 42.47 -44.13 -24.71
C MET A 366 42.58 -44.00 -26.25
N ARG A 367 42.82 -42.79 -26.78
CA ARG A 367 43.46 -42.66 -28.11
C ARG A 367 44.24 -41.36 -28.31
N ARG A 368 45.54 -41.39 -27.98
CA ARG A 368 46.53 -40.39 -28.43
C ARG A 368 46.97 -40.70 -29.86
N LYS A 369 47.12 -39.67 -30.70
CA LYS A 369 47.69 -39.72 -32.08
C LYS A 369 46.77 -40.48 -33.08
N SER A 370 46.70 -40.17 -34.39
CA SER A 370 47.53 -39.32 -35.28
C SER A 370 46.76 -38.91 -36.56
N SER A 371 47.09 -37.72 -37.10
CA SER A 371 47.12 -37.31 -38.53
C SER A 371 46.15 -37.86 -39.61
N ALA A 372 45.41 -36.89 -40.20
CA ALA A 372 45.36 -36.54 -41.64
C ALA A 372 44.50 -37.31 -42.69
N ALA A 373 44.10 -36.51 -43.69
CA ALA A 373 43.58 -36.80 -45.04
C ALA A 373 42.05 -36.96 -45.27
N SER A 374 41.59 -36.33 -46.36
CA SER A 374 40.21 -36.19 -46.91
C SER A 374 40.02 -37.14 -48.13
N PRO A 375 39.01 -37.01 -49.03
CA PRO A 375 37.63 -36.45 -48.98
C PRO A 375 36.52 -37.31 -49.66
N GLU A 376 35.23 -36.91 -49.54
CA GLU A 376 34.11 -37.09 -50.52
C GLU A 376 33.56 -38.52 -50.91
N PRO A 377 32.43 -38.68 -51.68
CA PRO A 377 31.11 -38.01 -51.61
C PRO A 377 29.85 -38.95 -51.87
N SER A 378 28.64 -38.35 -51.93
CA SER A 378 27.38 -38.82 -52.63
C SER A 378 26.50 -39.94 -51.99
N SER A 379 25.19 -40.16 -52.32
CA SER A 379 24.05 -39.28 -52.72
C SER A 379 22.68 -40.05 -52.76
N LYS A 380 21.52 -39.34 -52.72
CA LYS A 380 20.12 -39.75 -53.12
C LYS A 380 19.37 -40.77 -52.20
N ARG A 381 18.14 -40.54 -51.65
CA ARG A 381 16.74 -40.39 -52.20
C ARG A 381 16.08 -41.71 -52.72
N PRO A 382 14.73 -41.93 -52.70
CA PRO A 382 13.69 -41.64 -51.66
C PRO A 382 12.43 -42.61 -51.57
N LEU A 383 11.60 -42.49 -50.51
CA LEU A 383 10.11 -42.79 -50.43
C LEU A 383 9.61 -44.29 -50.55
N PRO A 384 8.29 -44.62 -50.46
CA PRO A 384 7.48 -44.98 -49.25
C PRO A 384 6.71 -46.34 -49.43
N PRO A 385 5.52 -46.71 -48.86
CA PRO A 385 4.70 -46.27 -47.70
C PRO A 385 4.28 -47.42 -46.71
N SER A 386 3.23 -47.22 -45.88
CA SER A 386 2.58 -48.11 -44.86
C SER A 386 1.51 -49.09 -45.45
N PRO A 387 0.67 -49.91 -44.71
CA PRO A 387 0.42 -50.13 -43.25
C PRO A 387 0.37 -51.66 -42.79
N PRO A 388 -0.66 -52.27 -42.12
CA PRO A 388 -0.68 -52.55 -40.65
C PRO A 388 -1.02 -54.00 -40.17
N ALA A 389 -1.03 -54.17 -38.82
CA ALA A 389 -1.86 -55.08 -37.97
C ALA A 389 -1.58 -56.60 -37.76
N SER A 390 -1.76 -56.98 -36.48
CA SER A 390 -1.77 -58.23 -35.67
C SER A 390 -2.74 -59.39 -36.10
N PRO A 391 -2.95 -60.56 -35.39
CA PRO A 391 -2.57 -60.95 -33.99
C PRO A 391 -2.24 -62.46 -33.63
N SER A 392 -1.70 -62.65 -32.40
CA SER A 392 -1.88 -63.72 -31.36
C SER A 392 -2.09 -65.24 -31.61
N ARG A 393 -1.36 -66.09 -30.84
CA ARG A 393 -1.89 -67.14 -29.89
C ARG A 393 -0.76 -67.88 -29.11
N THR A 394 -0.63 -67.74 -27.78
CA THR A 394 -1.08 -68.62 -26.64
C THR A 394 -0.24 -69.86 -26.28
N ASN A 395 0.08 -70.01 -24.97
CA ASN A 395 0.14 -71.32 -24.25
C ASN A 395 0.07 -71.13 -22.71
N ILE A 396 -0.23 -72.21 -21.97
CA ILE A 396 -0.72 -72.26 -20.57
C ILE A 396 0.16 -73.22 -19.72
N ILE A 397 0.19 -73.07 -18.38
CA ILE A 397 0.18 -74.15 -17.32
C ILE A 397 0.11 -73.51 -15.90
N SER A 398 -0.41 -74.25 -14.90
CA SER A 398 -0.93 -73.75 -13.61
C SER A 398 -0.14 -74.14 -12.33
N SER A 399 -0.58 -73.61 -11.17
CA SER A 399 -0.54 -74.14 -9.78
C SER A 399 0.49 -73.63 -8.71
N THR A 400 -0.02 -72.71 -7.88
CA THR A 400 -0.02 -72.54 -6.40
C THR A 400 0.95 -73.30 -5.43
N LEU A 401 1.64 -72.59 -4.51
CA LEU A 401 1.50 -72.61 -3.00
C LEU A 401 2.73 -72.14 -2.16
N TYR A 402 2.46 -71.31 -1.13
CA TYR A 402 3.15 -71.05 0.17
C TYR A 402 4.57 -70.41 0.34
N LEU A 403 4.73 -69.75 1.51
CA LEU A 403 5.78 -68.81 2.00
C LEU A 403 6.98 -69.47 2.72
N PRO A 404 8.09 -68.72 2.98
CA PRO A 404 8.33 -68.22 4.36
C PRO A 404 8.94 -66.80 4.49
N ALA A 405 8.88 -66.23 5.71
CA ALA A 405 9.58 -64.99 6.17
C ALA A 405 10.72 -65.38 7.17
N PRO A 406 11.54 -64.48 7.81
CA PRO A 406 11.54 -62.99 7.81
C PRO A 406 12.96 -62.31 7.72
N ALA A 407 13.04 -61.01 8.06
CA ALA A 407 14.19 -60.20 8.51
C ALA A 407 14.87 -59.16 7.56
N SER A 408 15.13 -57.99 8.15
CA SER A 408 15.67 -56.66 7.74
C SER A 408 17.04 -56.60 7.01
N PRO A 409 17.52 -55.45 6.47
CA PRO A 409 17.02 -54.06 6.62
C PRO A 409 16.86 -53.20 5.34
N PRO A 410 16.13 -52.07 5.40
CA PRO A 410 16.17 -51.02 4.38
C PRO A 410 17.29 -49.99 4.65
N SER A 411 17.76 -49.32 3.58
CA SER A 411 18.66 -48.16 3.61
C SER A 411 17.87 -46.85 3.33
N PRO A 412 18.43 -45.65 3.56
CA PRO A 412 17.76 -44.67 4.41
C PRO A 412 16.78 -43.74 3.67
N SER A 413 15.50 -43.81 4.02
CA SER A 413 14.64 -42.63 4.07
C SER A 413 14.82 -41.95 5.44
N GLY A 414 14.99 -40.62 5.47
CA GLY A 414 15.20 -39.88 6.72
C GLY A 414 13.97 -39.88 7.63
N ASP A 415 14.16 -39.95 8.95
CA ASP A 415 13.08 -39.90 9.93
C ASP A 415 12.39 -38.51 9.92
N PRO A 416 11.12 -38.37 9.49
CA PRO A 416 10.49 -37.05 9.38
C PRO A 416 10.30 -36.38 10.75
N ILE A 417 10.14 -37.18 11.81
CA ILE A 417 10.13 -36.76 13.21
C ILE A 417 11.45 -36.06 13.60
N LYS A 418 12.59 -36.50 13.08
CA LYS A 418 13.90 -35.84 13.28
C LYS A 418 14.08 -34.62 12.39
N GLY A 419 13.41 -34.59 11.24
CA GLY A 419 13.31 -33.41 10.37
C GLY A 419 12.62 -32.22 11.06
N ASP A 420 11.48 -32.46 11.70
CA ASP A 420 10.76 -31.44 12.49
C ASP A 420 11.65 -30.73 13.52
N ILE A 421 12.51 -31.49 14.20
CA ILE A 421 13.38 -30.98 15.27
C ILE A 421 14.47 -30.06 14.70
N TYR A 422 14.97 -30.36 13.50
CA TYR A 422 15.89 -29.48 12.78
C TYR A 422 15.20 -28.16 12.40
N SER A 423 14.02 -28.26 11.78
CA SER A 423 13.24 -27.09 11.37
C SER A 423 12.85 -26.20 12.57
N LEU A 424 12.47 -26.79 13.71
CA LEU A 424 12.24 -26.08 14.96
C LEU A 424 13.52 -25.36 15.46
N GLY A 425 14.69 -25.98 15.27
CA GLY A 425 16.00 -25.36 15.53
C GLY A 425 16.26 -24.12 14.65
N CYS A 426 15.88 -24.16 13.37
CA CYS A 426 15.97 -23.01 12.47
C CYS A 426 15.10 -21.84 12.99
N ILE A 427 13.85 -22.13 13.39
CA ILE A 427 12.92 -21.15 13.98
C ILE A 427 13.48 -20.54 15.28
N TYR A 428 14.05 -21.36 16.17
CA TYR A 428 14.64 -20.88 17.42
C TYR A 428 15.77 -19.87 17.19
N LEU A 429 16.60 -20.08 16.17
CA LEU A 429 17.71 -19.18 15.87
C LEU A 429 17.25 -17.84 15.30
N GLU A 430 16.14 -17.82 14.53
CA GLU A 430 15.48 -16.57 14.09
C GLU A 430 14.81 -15.85 15.29
N LEU A 431 14.12 -16.56 16.19
CA LEU A 431 13.53 -15.98 17.41
C LEU A 431 14.59 -15.37 18.35
N ILE A 432 15.73 -16.04 18.55
CA ILE A 432 16.84 -15.49 19.34
C ILE A 432 17.49 -14.29 18.61
N THR A 433 17.56 -14.30 17.28
CA THR A 433 18.02 -13.16 16.47
C THR A 433 17.09 -11.94 16.65
N LEU A 434 15.77 -12.14 16.66
CA LEU A 434 14.75 -11.13 16.96
C LEU A 434 14.88 -10.59 18.39
N LEU A 435 15.03 -11.46 19.40
CA LEU A 435 15.28 -11.08 20.79
C LEU A 435 16.53 -10.18 20.93
N MET A 436 17.58 -10.43 20.14
CA MET A 436 18.80 -9.61 20.12
C MET A 436 18.66 -8.30 19.34
N LYS A 437 17.50 -8.01 18.73
CA LYS A 437 17.25 -6.87 17.83
C LYS A 437 18.15 -6.84 16.58
N ARG A 438 18.56 -8.01 16.09
CA ARG A 438 19.17 -8.13 14.76
C ARG A 438 18.08 -8.45 13.74
N SER A 439 18.25 -8.02 12.49
CA SER A 439 17.28 -8.30 11.43
C SER A 439 17.50 -9.69 10.84
N SER A 440 16.42 -10.46 10.65
CA SER A 440 16.46 -11.74 9.94
C SER A 440 17.15 -11.62 8.56
N ARG A 441 16.87 -10.54 7.81
CA ARG A 441 17.54 -10.24 6.52
C ARG A 441 19.06 -10.06 6.62
N THR A 442 19.59 -9.64 7.78
CA THR A 442 21.04 -9.61 8.02
C THR A 442 21.59 -11.01 8.23
N PHE A 443 20.84 -11.88 8.92
CA PHE A 443 21.19 -13.27 9.16
C PHE A 443 21.13 -14.11 7.87
N SER A 444 20.07 -14.02 7.07
CA SER A 444 20.00 -14.72 5.77
C SER A 444 21.16 -14.34 4.84
N ARG A 445 21.56 -13.06 4.83
CA ARG A 445 22.75 -12.61 4.07
C ARG A 445 24.05 -13.20 4.63
N HIS A 446 24.14 -13.43 5.94
CA HIS A 446 25.30 -14.05 6.59
C HIS A 446 25.42 -15.54 6.23
N ARG A 447 24.28 -16.27 6.18
CA ARG A 447 24.23 -17.67 5.72
C ARG A 447 24.62 -17.81 4.24
N ALA A 448 24.18 -16.89 3.40
CA ALA A 448 24.46 -16.89 1.95
C ALA A 448 25.90 -16.48 1.57
N THR A 449 26.77 -16.11 2.53
CA THR A 449 28.15 -15.70 2.23
C THR A 449 29.03 -16.92 1.97
N LYS A 450 29.55 -17.08 0.75
CA LYS A 450 30.54 -18.13 0.46
C LYS A 450 31.91 -17.77 1.06
N ALA A 451 32.50 -18.70 1.80
CA ALA A 451 33.88 -18.58 2.25
C ALA A 451 34.86 -18.62 1.06
N GLY A 452 35.57 -17.51 0.81
CA GLY A 452 36.87 -17.54 0.10
C GLY A 452 36.89 -17.38 -1.43
N GLN A 453 35.90 -16.77 -2.09
CA GLN A 453 36.04 -16.36 -3.51
C GLN A 453 35.52 -14.93 -3.80
N PRO A 454 36.19 -14.16 -4.68
CA PRO A 454 35.68 -12.87 -5.16
C PRO A 454 34.46 -13.05 -6.09
N PRO A 455 33.56 -12.06 -6.16
CA PRO A 455 32.27 -12.22 -6.83
C PRO A 455 32.40 -12.30 -8.36
N SER A 456 32.12 -13.48 -8.92
CA SER A 456 31.97 -13.68 -10.37
C SER A 456 30.62 -13.17 -10.88
N ARG A 457 30.63 -12.49 -12.03
CA ARG A 457 29.47 -11.81 -12.63
C ARG A 457 28.44 -12.76 -13.29
N LYS A 458 28.54 -14.07 -13.03
CA LYS A 458 27.68 -15.14 -13.58
C LYS A 458 27.40 -16.29 -12.57
N ALA A 459 27.27 -15.97 -11.28
CA ALA A 459 26.83 -16.96 -10.29
C ALA A 459 25.27 -17.01 -10.20
N PRO A 460 24.66 -18.18 -9.94
CA PRO A 460 23.25 -18.26 -9.56
C PRO A 460 22.99 -17.54 -8.22
N PRO A 461 21.72 -17.32 -7.81
CA PRO A 461 21.40 -16.77 -6.50
C PRO A 461 22.15 -17.52 -5.39
N ALA A 462 22.72 -16.79 -4.45
CA ALA A 462 23.42 -17.40 -3.33
C ALA A 462 22.41 -18.08 -2.39
N ASP A 463 22.53 -19.40 -2.26
CA ASP A 463 21.70 -20.25 -1.42
C ASP A 463 21.74 -19.76 0.05
N SER A 464 20.57 -19.47 0.62
CA SER A 464 20.38 -18.91 1.96
C SER A 464 19.82 -19.92 2.97
N SER A 465 19.68 -21.18 2.57
CA SER A 465 19.20 -22.27 3.41
C SER A 465 20.11 -22.53 4.62
N PHE A 466 19.55 -23.10 5.68
CA PHE A 466 20.28 -23.35 6.92
C PHE A 466 21.34 -24.47 6.78
N HIS A 467 21.13 -25.43 5.88
CA HIS A 467 22.02 -26.57 5.67
C HIS A 467 23.16 -26.31 4.67
N HIS A 468 23.11 -25.27 3.83
CA HIS A 468 24.16 -25.01 2.83
C HIS A 468 25.51 -24.60 3.45
N ASN A 469 25.49 -23.73 4.47
CA ASN A 469 26.69 -23.19 5.14
C ASN A 469 26.58 -23.30 6.68
N PRO A 470 26.66 -24.51 7.27
CA PRO A 470 26.48 -24.70 8.71
C PRO A 470 27.50 -23.94 9.56
N THR A 471 28.73 -23.76 9.06
CA THR A 471 29.79 -22.98 9.72
C THR A 471 29.43 -21.51 9.90
N GLU A 472 28.66 -20.91 8.98
CA GLU A 472 28.19 -19.51 9.10
C GLU A 472 26.96 -19.38 10.00
N VAL A 473 26.21 -20.48 10.20
CA VAL A 473 25.14 -20.57 11.21
C VAL A 473 25.75 -20.65 12.61
N GLU A 474 26.79 -21.48 12.81
CA GLU A 474 27.56 -21.58 14.05
C GLU A 474 28.31 -20.28 14.39
N SER A 475 28.88 -19.61 13.40
CA SER A 475 29.58 -18.32 13.60
C SER A 475 28.58 -17.21 14.02
N TRP A 476 27.37 -17.20 13.45
CA TRP A 476 26.29 -16.31 13.87
C TRP A 476 25.83 -16.60 15.31
N ALA A 477 25.57 -17.87 15.66
CA ALA A 477 25.20 -18.28 17.01
C ALA A 477 26.30 -17.93 18.05
N SER A 478 27.57 -18.07 17.66
CA SER A 478 28.72 -17.66 18.47
C SER A 478 28.76 -16.13 18.70
N ASN A 479 28.41 -15.35 17.68
CA ASN A 479 28.30 -13.89 17.78
C ASN A 479 27.12 -13.45 18.67
N LEU A 480 25.96 -14.11 18.54
CA LEU A 480 24.81 -13.90 19.44
C LEU A 480 25.17 -14.24 20.90
N THR A 481 25.92 -15.32 21.14
CA THR A 481 26.40 -15.72 22.47
C THR A 481 27.33 -14.66 23.08
N LYS A 482 28.28 -14.12 22.29
CA LYS A 482 29.16 -13.02 22.73
C LYS A 482 28.36 -11.76 23.08
N ASP A 483 27.31 -11.44 22.33
CA ASP A 483 26.46 -10.27 22.59
C ASP A 483 25.47 -10.47 23.75
N ALA A 484 25.03 -11.70 24.03
CA ALA A 484 24.24 -12.04 25.21
C ALA A 484 25.08 -11.89 26.48
N ARG A 485 26.34 -12.35 26.48
CA ARG A 485 27.27 -12.23 27.63
C ARG A 485 27.61 -10.78 28.02
N LYS A 486 27.49 -9.81 27.11
CA LYS A 486 27.70 -8.38 27.37
C LYS A 486 26.54 -7.71 28.13
N LYS A 487 25.43 -8.41 28.35
CA LYS A 487 24.21 -7.86 28.99
C LYS A 487 24.01 -8.53 30.35
N GLU A 488 23.93 -7.71 31.39
CA GLU A 488 23.91 -8.19 32.79
C GLU A 488 22.53 -8.75 33.23
N ASP A 489 21.45 -8.36 32.53
CA ASP A 489 20.07 -8.81 32.69
C ASP A 489 19.96 -10.36 32.78
N ARG A 490 19.33 -10.89 33.85
CA ARG A 490 19.18 -12.34 34.11
C ARG A 490 18.62 -13.12 32.90
N LEU A 491 17.69 -12.52 32.16
CA LEU A 491 17.09 -13.09 30.94
C LEU A 491 18.12 -13.50 29.86
N PHE A 492 19.25 -12.79 29.74
CA PHE A 492 20.25 -13.11 28.70
C PHE A 492 21.19 -14.25 29.10
N ARG A 493 21.21 -14.65 30.38
CA ARG A 493 21.99 -15.81 30.85
C ARG A 493 21.41 -17.10 30.27
N GLY A 494 20.08 -17.25 30.28
CA GLY A 494 19.39 -18.39 29.66
C GLY A 494 19.63 -18.53 28.17
N ILE A 495 19.77 -17.42 27.44
CA ILE A 495 19.96 -17.42 25.96
C ILE A 495 21.23 -18.16 25.53
N THR A 496 22.29 -18.16 26.35
CA THR A 496 23.49 -18.98 26.06
C THR A 496 23.18 -20.48 26.10
N HIS A 497 22.30 -20.92 27.01
CA HIS A 497 21.89 -22.32 27.09
C HIS A 497 20.88 -22.69 25.99
N LEU A 498 19.98 -21.77 25.61
CA LEU A 498 19.07 -21.95 24.48
C LEU A 498 19.83 -22.07 23.15
N LEU A 499 20.86 -21.25 22.92
CA LEU A 499 21.71 -21.36 21.73
C LEU A 499 22.45 -22.70 21.67
N ASN A 500 22.98 -23.20 22.80
CA ASN A 500 23.61 -24.52 22.85
C ASN A 500 22.61 -25.66 22.55
N LEU A 501 21.36 -25.56 23.01
CA LEU A 501 20.30 -26.52 22.65
C LEU A 501 19.94 -26.41 21.16
N THR A 502 19.80 -25.19 20.64
CA THR A 502 19.46 -24.91 19.24
C THR A 502 20.52 -25.47 18.28
N LEU A 503 21.81 -25.31 18.58
CA LEU A 503 22.91 -25.91 17.79
C LEU A 503 22.87 -27.45 17.83
N ARG A 504 22.38 -28.06 18.91
CA ARG A 504 22.17 -29.51 19.03
C ARG A 504 20.95 -30.00 18.24
N MET A 505 19.95 -29.16 18.03
CA MET A 505 18.79 -29.43 17.16
C MET A 505 19.16 -29.31 15.68
N LEU A 506 20.07 -28.39 15.36
CA LEU A 506 20.60 -28.15 14.01
C LEU A 506 21.73 -29.12 13.59
N SER A 507 21.91 -30.27 14.25
CA SER A 507 22.96 -31.21 13.86
C SER A 507 22.67 -31.83 12.49
N PRO A 508 23.69 -31.95 11.60
CA PRO A 508 23.48 -32.48 10.25
C PRO A 508 23.05 -33.95 10.28
N HIS A 509 23.55 -34.76 11.23
CA HIS A 509 23.09 -36.14 11.42
C HIS A 509 21.78 -36.18 12.23
N PRO A 510 20.74 -36.92 11.76
CA PRO A 510 19.46 -37.05 12.47
C PRO A 510 19.56 -37.72 13.85
N MET A 511 20.51 -38.64 14.03
CA MET A 511 20.71 -39.38 15.29
C MET A 511 21.25 -38.51 16.42
N ASP A 512 22.03 -37.47 16.10
CA ASP A 512 22.60 -36.54 17.08
C ASP A 512 21.56 -35.54 17.62
N ARG A 513 20.42 -35.38 16.91
CA ARG A 513 19.34 -34.47 17.31
C ARG A 513 18.61 -35.01 18.54
N PRO A 514 18.25 -34.16 19.52
CA PRO A 514 17.42 -34.56 20.67
C PRO A 514 16.03 -35.10 20.25
N SER A 515 15.19 -35.49 21.21
CA SER A 515 13.75 -35.69 21.00
C SER A 515 12.99 -34.38 21.25
N ALA A 516 11.80 -34.21 20.67
CA ALA A 516 10.99 -33.01 20.89
C ALA A 516 10.60 -32.84 22.38
N ARG A 517 10.28 -33.95 23.06
CA ARG A 517 10.04 -33.98 24.51
C ARG A 517 11.26 -33.53 25.33
N PHE A 518 12.47 -33.99 24.98
CA PHE A 518 13.68 -33.49 25.63
C PHE A 518 13.90 -31.99 25.36
N CYS A 519 13.49 -31.49 24.19
CA CYS A 519 13.55 -30.05 23.90
C CYS A 519 12.55 -29.24 24.74
N GLU A 520 11.32 -29.73 24.93
CA GLU A 520 10.32 -29.12 25.82
C GLU A 520 10.84 -29.05 27.26
N GLU A 521 11.16 -30.20 27.85
CA GLU A 521 11.68 -30.33 29.22
C GLU A 521 12.92 -29.43 29.40
N ARG A 522 13.86 -29.42 28.44
CA ARG A 522 15.08 -28.62 28.54
C ARG A 522 14.87 -27.13 28.33
N VAL A 523 13.94 -26.69 27.48
CA VAL A 523 13.58 -25.27 27.36
C VAL A 523 12.93 -24.80 28.66
N TYR A 524 12.02 -25.59 29.24
CA TYR A 524 11.37 -25.27 30.52
C TYR A 524 12.39 -25.03 31.65
N GLU A 525 13.36 -25.95 31.81
CA GLU A 525 14.45 -25.81 32.79
C GLU A 525 15.28 -24.52 32.59
N ILE A 526 15.57 -24.15 31.34
CA ILE A 526 16.39 -22.97 31.03
C ILE A 526 15.62 -21.66 31.28
N LEU A 527 14.31 -21.63 31.04
CA LEU A 527 13.47 -20.46 31.29
C LEU A 527 13.26 -20.23 32.79
N THR A 528 12.92 -21.29 33.53
CA THR A 528 12.70 -21.23 34.98
C THR A 528 13.99 -20.96 35.76
N ASN A 529 14.98 -21.85 35.67
CA ASN A 529 16.18 -21.79 36.50
C ASN A 529 17.14 -20.66 36.08
N ASN A 530 17.47 -20.59 34.79
CA ASN A 530 18.55 -19.74 34.28
C ASN A 530 18.07 -18.33 33.88
N SER A 531 16.84 -18.21 33.37
CA SER A 531 16.30 -16.92 32.89
C SER A 531 15.49 -16.18 33.97
N GLY A 532 14.92 -16.90 34.94
CA GLY A 532 14.09 -16.34 36.01
C GLY A 532 12.70 -15.91 35.52
N VAL A 533 12.11 -16.70 34.62
CA VAL A 533 10.69 -16.59 34.23
C VAL A 533 9.88 -17.46 35.18
N GLU A 534 8.93 -16.86 35.90
CA GLU A 534 8.06 -17.54 36.85
C GLU A 534 6.82 -18.08 36.14
N GLY A 535 6.83 -19.37 35.79
CA GLY A 535 5.74 -20.07 35.12
C GLY A 535 5.67 -19.80 33.62
N THR A 536 6.01 -20.80 32.80
CA THR A 536 5.70 -20.76 31.36
C THR A 536 4.24 -21.13 31.14
N HIS A 537 3.65 -20.69 30.01
CA HIS A 537 2.24 -20.93 29.66
C HIS A 537 1.85 -22.43 29.77
N CYS A 538 2.59 -23.33 29.11
CA CYS A 538 2.30 -24.78 29.18
C CYS A 538 2.89 -25.47 30.43
N GLY A 539 3.93 -24.90 31.06
CA GLY A 539 4.58 -25.49 32.23
C GLY A 539 3.73 -25.42 33.50
N SER A 540 2.92 -24.36 33.64
CA SER A 540 2.03 -24.17 34.80
C SER A 540 0.91 -25.22 34.91
N ALA A 541 0.62 -25.95 33.82
CA ALA A 541 -0.37 -27.03 33.81
C ALA A 541 0.17 -28.39 34.32
N ARG A 542 1.49 -28.54 34.52
CA ARG A 542 2.14 -29.78 34.98
C ARG A 542 2.99 -29.51 36.22
N MET A 543 2.33 -29.40 37.39
CA MET A 543 3.02 -29.11 38.66
C MET A 543 3.72 -30.35 39.23
N TRP A 544 4.94 -30.61 38.77
CA TRP A 544 5.84 -31.59 39.37
C TRP A 544 6.34 -31.10 40.74
N ARG A 545 6.16 -31.90 41.80
CA ARG A 545 6.72 -31.62 43.13
C ARG A 545 7.84 -32.63 43.40
N VAL A 546 9.08 -32.16 43.43
CA VAL A 546 10.24 -32.98 43.84
C VAL A 546 10.48 -32.78 45.34
N VAL A 547 10.44 -33.88 46.09
CA VAL A 547 10.92 -33.95 47.48
C VAL A 547 11.77 -35.22 47.58
N ASP A 548 12.99 -35.10 48.10
CA ASP A 548 13.94 -36.19 48.37
C ASP A 548 14.11 -37.24 47.24
N GLY A 549 14.23 -36.77 45.99
CA GLY A 549 14.79 -37.55 44.90
C GLY A 549 13.88 -38.59 44.24
N MET A 550 12.61 -38.68 44.63
CA MET A 550 11.58 -39.42 43.90
C MET A 550 10.56 -38.47 43.27
N VAL A 551 10.02 -38.86 42.11
CA VAL A 551 9.04 -38.08 41.33
C VAL A 551 7.70 -38.79 41.40
N GLU A 552 6.71 -38.19 42.07
CA GLU A 552 5.32 -38.62 42.01
C GLU A 552 4.45 -37.67 41.17
N VAL A 553 3.44 -38.24 40.50
CA VAL A 553 2.50 -37.51 39.64
C VAL A 553 1.23 -37.19 40.41
N ALA A 554 1.04 -35.92 40.78
CA ALA A 554 -0.24 -35.44 41.29
C ALA A 554 -1.22 -35.23 40.11
N ARG A 555 -2.20 -36.13 39.94
CA ARG A 555 -3.35 -35.90 39.05
C ARG A 555 -4.41 -35.04 39.76
N PRO A 556 -4.95 -33.98 39.12
CA PRO A 556 -6.30 -33.53 39.41
C PRO A 556 -7.33 -34.58 38.96
N LEU A 557 -8.38 -34.77 39.75
CA LEU A 557 -9.49 -35.69 39.43
C LEU A 557 -10.41 -35.09 38.34
N PRO A 558 -11.10 -35.92 37.54
CA PRO A 558 -12.01 -35.45 36.51
C PRO A 558 -13.43 -35.18 37.06
N GLY A 559 -14.03 -34.08 36.59
CA GLY A 559 -15.49 -33.94 36.47
C GLY A 559 -16.20 -33.17 37.59
N THR A 560 -16.84 -32.07 37.20
CA THR A 560 -18.29 -31.85 37.34
C THR A 560 -18.65 -30.65 36.49
N GLY A 561 -19.63 -30.79 35.61
CA GLY A 561 -20.21 -29.64 34.90
C GLY A 561 -21.47 -29.19 35.61
N THR A 562 -21.77 -27.90 35.56
CA THR A 562 -23.13 -27.34 35.50
C THR A 562 -23.07 -25.83 35.25
N GLU A 563 -24.01 -25.37 34.42
CA GLU A 563 -24.79 -24.14 34.56
C GLU A 563 -24.09 -22.77 34.68
N THR A 564 -24.46 -21.91 33.72
CA THR A 564 -24.51 -20.46 33.87
C THR A 564 -25.43 -20.06 35.04
N PRO A 565 -25.11 -18.95 35.72
CA PRO A 565 -26.17 -18.06 36.16
C PRO A 565 -26.00 -16.63 35.65
N SER A 566 -27.13 -15.98 35.43
CA SER A 566 -27.27 -14.62 34.91
C SER A 566 -27.26 -13.56 36.03
N GLY A 567 -26.98 -12.31 35.64
CA GLY A 567 -27.56 -11.10 36.23
C GLY A 567 -27.30 -10.77 37.71
N GLY A 568 -26.50 -9.73 37.98
CA GLY A 568 -26.42 -9.11 39.30
C GLY A 568 -25.79 -7.72 39.28
N ARG A 569 -26.55 -6.68 39.67
CA ARG A 569 -26.00 -5.31 39.82
C ARG A 569 -25.22 -5.19 41.13
N GLY A 570 -24.00 -4.65 41.02
CA GLY A 570 -23.33 -3.73 41.94
C GLY A 570 -23.41 -3.93 43.46
N GLN A 571 -22.23 -3.95 44.09
CA GLN A 571 -21.92 -3.05 45.20
C GLN A 571 -20.42 -2.89 45.42
N SER A 572 -20.01 -1.70 45.90
CA SER A 572 -18.68 -1.44 46.45
C SER A 572 -18.50 -2.10 47.81
N TRP A 573 -17.28 -2.48 48.22
CA TRP A 573 -16.69 -2.25 49.56
C TRP A 573 -15.18 -2.54 49.40
N LEU A 574 -14.26 -1.58 49.51
CA LEU A 574 -13.73 -0.90 50.72
C LEU A 574 -12.90 -1.78 51.67
N SER A 575 -11.78 -1.18 52.11
CA SER A 575 -10.81 -1.62 53.14
C SER A 575 -9.85 -2.76 52.75
N GLY A 576 -8.57 -2.72 53.17
CA GLY A 576 -7.91 -1.64 53.91
C GLY A 576 -6.42 -1.86 54.21
N ARG A 577 -5.81 -0.81 54.78
CA ARG A 577 -4.59 -0.73 55.64
C ARG A 577 -3.92 -2.08 55.94
N GLY A 578 -2.61 -2.27 55.83
CA GLY A 578 -1.47 -1.35 56.05
C GLY A 578 -0.30 -2.22 56.58
N GLY A 579 0.92 -1.74 56.79
CA GLY A 579 1.47 -0.40 56.59
C GLY A 579 2.92 -0.33 57.09
N SER A 580 3.34 0.86 57.52
CA SER A 580 4.48 1.14 58.42
C SER A 580 5.91 0.71 58.04
N ARG A 581 6.74 1.75 57.82
CA ARG A 581 8.07 1.97 58.44
C ARG A 581 9.24 1.06 57.97
N SER A 582 10.51 1.49 58.00
CA SER A 582 11.10 2.78 58.41
C SER A 582 12.54 2.92 57.92
N GLY A 583 12.93 4.15 57.54
CA GLY A 583 14.31 4.65 57.63
C GLY A 583 15.34 4.03 56.67
N SER A 584 16.57 4.58 56.58
CA SER A 584 17.05 5.92 56.96
C SER A 584 18.52 6.03 56.58
N ALA A 585 18.96 7.19 56.06
CA ALA A 585 20.37 7.59 55.96
C ALA A 585 21.26 6.70 55.03
N SER A 586 22.40 7.12 54.47
CA SER A 586 23.04 8.45 54.35
C SER A 586 24.28 8.33 53.44
N GLN A 587 24.68 9.45 52.81
CA GLN A 587 26.09 9.77 52.42
C GLN A 587 26.78 8.83 51.38
N SER A 588 27.87 9.21 50.69
CA SER A 588 28.41 10.53 50.26
C SER A 588 29.60 10.34 49.31
N GLY A 589 29.76 11.20 48.29
CA GLY A 589 30.99 11.34 47.49
C GLY A 589 31.32 10.15 46.56
N SER A 590 32.30 10.22 45.64
CA SER A 590 32.98 11.37 44.98
C SER A 590 33.88 10.81 43.85
N LYS A 591 34.26 11.64 42.85
CA LYS A 591 35.53 11.66 42.05
C LYS A 591 36.37 10.35 41.92
N SER A 592 36.94 9.93 40.79
CA SER A 592 37.38 10.65 39.57
C SER A 592 38.06 9.71 38.53
N SER A 593 38.09 10.15 37.25
CA SER A 593 39.13 10.00 36.20
C SER A 593 40.09 8.79 36.08
N GLY A 594 40.31 8.37 34.82
CA GLY A 594 41.53 7.71 34.30
C GLY A 594 41.25 6.36 33.61
N SER A 595 41.91 5.93 32.53
CA SER A 595 42.84 6.57 31.55
C SER A 595 43.07 5.59 30.38
N GLY A 596 43.57 6.04 29.21
CA GLY A 596 43.94 5.16 28.08
C GLY A 596 45.20 4.28 28.35
N PRO A 597 45.77 3.56 27.35
CA PRO A 597 46.35 4.23 26.16
C PRO A 597 46.44 3.45 24.80
N MET A 598 46.72 4.23 23.73
CA MET A 598 47.59 4.02 22.54
C MET A 598 47.72 2.66 21.78
N GLY A 599 47.98 2.65 20.45
CA GLY A 599 48.05 3.76 19.47
C GLY A 599 48.86 3.45 18.18
N ARG A 600 49.06 4.48 17.32
CA ARG A 600 49.98 4.60 16.13
C ARG A 600 49.69 3.63 14.94
N GLY A 601 49.78 3.98 13.64
CA GLY A 601 50.19 5.17 12.84
C GLY A 601 50.05 4.83 11.32
N MET A 602 50.55 5.55 10.29
CA MET A 602 51.14 6.89 10.10
C MET A 602 51.43 7.16 8.57
N ARG A 603 51.22 8.41 8.06
CA ARG A 603 51.61 8.97 6.71
C ARG A 603 50.83 8.50 5.45
N GLU A 604 50.73 9.26 4.33
CA GLU A 604 51.41 10.51 3.89
C GLU A 604 50.49 11.51 3.10
N ARG A 605 51.02 12.63 2.56
CA ARG A 605 50.26 13.82 2.06
C ARG A 605 50.34 14.10 0.52
N PRO A 606 49.48 14.97 -0.06
CA PRO A 606 49.21 15.06 -1.51
C PRO A 606 49.87 16.24 -2.28
N LYS A 607 49.63 16.32 -3.60
CA LYS A 607 49.86 17.48 -4.50
C LYS A 607 48.60 17.67 -5.40
N ALA A 608 47.85 18.80 -5.36
CA ALA A 608 48.07 20.09 -6.05
C ALA A 608 48.06 19.96 -7.60
N ARG A 609 47.39 20.77 -8.44
CA ARG A 609 46.55 22.03 -8.44
C ARG A 609 45.98 22.18 -9.89
N PRO A 610 45.34 23.29 -10.37
CA PRO A 610 44.33 24.21 -9.81
C PRO A 610 43.11 24.41 -10.77
N TRP A 611 42.18 25.32 -10.45
CA TRP A 611 41.11 25.78 -11.36
C TRP A 611 41.58 26.83 -12.38
N LYS A 612 40.89 26.90 -13.54
CA LYS A 612 40.81 28.09 -14.42
C LYS A 612 39.42 28.18 -15.09
N ALA A 613 38.96 29.41 -15.26
CA ALA A 613 37.80 29.86 -16.05
C ALA A 613 38.12 31.28 -16.58
N PRO A 614 37.24 31.97 -17.34
CA PRO A 614 36.45 31.54 -18.50
C PRO A 614 36.71 32.45 -19.73
N ILE A 615 36.21 32.09 -20.93
CA ILE A 615 35.94 33.06 -22.03
C ILE A 615 34.62 32.68 -22.72
N TYR A 616 33.79 33.68 -23.03
CA TYR A 616 32.55 33.56 -23.79
C TYR A 616 32.78 33.66 -25.31
N SER A 617 32.08 32.83 -26.08
CA SER A 617 31.67 33.13 -27.46
C SER A 617 30.39 32.35 -27.74
N GLY A 618 29.33 33.03 -28.20
CA GLY A 618 28.00 32.43 -28.32
C GLY A 618 27.73 31.75 -29.66
N GLU A 619 26.94 30.68 -29.63
CA GLU A 619 26.08 30.24 -30.74
C GLU A 619 24.96 29.33 -30.20
N PHE A 620 23.88 29.18 -30.97
CA PHE A 620 22.67 28.47 -30.55
C PHE A 620 22.91 26.96 -30.36
N VAL A 621 22.53 26.41 -29.19
CA VAL A 621 22.47 24.95 -28.97
C VAL A 621 21.13 24.55 -28.36
N ILE A 622 20.44 23.66 -29.06
CA ILE A 622 19.21 22.99 -28.63
C ILE A 622 19.59 21.91 -27.62
N LEU A 623 19.01 21.93 -26.41
CA LEU A 623 19.25 20.92 -25.38
C LEU A 623 18.02 20.03 -25.16
N SER A 624 18.23 18.74 -25.42
CA SER A 624 17.30 17.63 -25.22
C SER A 624 17.74 16.79 -23.98
N PRO A 625 17.21 15.58 -23.69
CA PRO A 625 16.24 15.44 -22.62
C PRO A 625 16.69 14.60 -21.38
N TRP A 626 16.07 14.93 -20.24
CA TRP A 626 15.57 14.03 -19.18
C TRP A 626 16.47 12.91 -18.61
N LYS A 627 16.74 12.98 -17.29
CA LYS A 627 17.27 11.86 -16.48
C LYS A 627 16.14 11.15 -15.73
N LEU A 628 15.91 9.87 -16.04
CA LEU A 628 15.20 8.95 -15.14
C LEU A 628 15.75 7.53 -15.30
N GLY A 629 16.00 6.85 -14.17
CA GLY A 629 16.55 5.50 -14.13
C GLY A 629 15.49 4.43 -14.26
N VAL A 630 14.87 4.31 -15.44
CA VAL A 630 14.00 3.18 -15.81
C VAL A 630 14.36 2.74 -17.23
N THR A 631 14.97 1.57 -17.37
CA THR A 631 15.35 1.04 -18.69
C THR A 631 14.16 0.37 -19.36
N VAL A 632 13.36 1.15 -20.09
CA VAL A 632 12.47 0.61 -21.14
C VAL A 632 13.30 0.52 -22.42
N CYS A 633 13.56 -0.69 -22.92
CA CYS A 633 14.29 -0.88 -24.17
C CYS A 633 13.40 -0.53 -25.37
N VAL A 634 13.38 0.74 -25.76
CA VAL A 634 12.80 1.21 -27.02
C VAL A 634 13.94 1.45 -28.01
N TYR A 635 13.95 0.70 -29.12
CA TYR A 635 14.76 1.08 -30.29
C TYR A 635 14.15 2.35 -30.90
N ALA A 636 14.94 3.41 -30.96
CA ALA A 636 14.59 4.65 -31.64
C ALA A 636 15.75 5.06 -32.55
N ASP A 637 15.45 5.29 -33.83
CA ASP A 637 16.29 6.04 -34.76
C ASP A 637 15.43 7.14 -35.42
N PRO A 638 15.97 8.35 -35.67
CA PRO A 638 15.17 9.50 -36.09
C PRO A 638 15.27 9.84 -37.59
N SER A 639 14.23 10.53 -38.09
CA SER A 639 14.22 11.36 -39.32
C SER A 639 14.24 10.59 -40.66
N LEU A 640 13.80 11.13 -41.81
CA LEU A 640 13.31 12.48 -42.18
C LEU A 640 12.34 12.39 -43.38
N SER A 641 11.81 13.52 -43.85
CA SER A 641 10.86 13.66 -44.97
C SER A 641 11.48 13.43 -46.37
N THR A 642 10.64 13.07 -47.34
CA THR A 642 11.00 12.78 -48.74
C THR A 642 10.96 13.99 -49.68
N SER A 643 11.99 14.14 -50.53
CA SER A 643 11.84 14.66 -51.90
C SER A 643 13.04 14.30 -52.80
N GLU A 644 12.76 13.56 -53.89
CA GLU A 644 13.46 13.51 -55.19
C GLU A 644 14.98 13.25 -55.28
N LEU A 645 15.36 12.07 -55.80
CA LEU A 645 16.04 11.92 -57.12
C LEU A 645 16.21 10.44 -57.52
N GLN A 646 16.56 10.20 -58.78
CA GLN A 646 16.36 8.92 -59.50
C GLN A 646 17.56 7.95 -59.44
N GLY A 647 17.30 6.63 -59.42
CA GLY A 647 18.05 5.68 -60.26
C GLY A 647 18.77 4.46 -59.63
N ARG A 648 18.27 3.25 -59.98
CA ARG A 648 19.01 1.96 -60.13
C ARG A 648 19.42 1.19 -58.84
N PRO A 649 19.69 -0.13 -58.94
CA PRO A 649 18.94 -1.12 -58.11
C PRO A 649 19.65 -1.65 -56.86
N LEU A 650 18.82 -2.23 -55.99
CA LEU A 650 19.14 -2.88 -54.71
C LEU A 650 20.07 -4.10 -54.86
N GLN A 651 21.17 -4.10 -54.10
CA GLN A 651 21.90 -5.32 -53.72
C GLN A 651 21.58 -5.68 -52.27
N ASN A 652 21.18 -6.94 -52.05
CA ASN A 652 20.75 -7.45 -50.74
C ASN A 652 21.90 -7.50 -49.73
N VAL A 653 21.80 -6.75 -48.63
CA VAL A 653 22.56 -7.00 -47.40
C VAL A 653 21.57 -7.31 -46.27
N LYS A 654 21.49 -8.59 -45.89
CA LYS A 654 20.69 -9.01 -44.73
C LYS A 654 21.38 -8.57 -43.44
N MET A 655 20.91 -7.49 -42.81
CA MET A 655 21.25 -7.22 -41.42
C MET A 655 20.32 -8.00 -40.49
N GLN A 656 20.86 -9.01 -39.80
CA GLN A 656 20.17 -9.65 -38.70
C GLN A 656 20.23 -8.73 -37.47
N ALA A 657 19.07 -8.22 -37.04
CA ALA A 657 18.96 -7.54 -35.76
C ALA A 657 19.25 -8.54 -34.60
N PRO A 658 19.91 -8.12 -33.51
CA PRO A 658 20.19 -9.00 -32.39
C PRO A 658 18.89 -9.33 -31.64
N VAL A 659 18.33 -10.51 -31.90
CA VAL A 659 17.20 -11.05 -31.14
C VAL A 659 17.68 -11.34 -29.72
N VAL A 660 17.33 -10.47 -28.77
CA VAL A 660 17.46 -10.75 -27.34
C VAL A 660 16.40 -11.78 -26.98
N VAL A 661 16.77 -13.05 -27.00
CA VAL A 661 15.94 -14.14 -26.48
C VAL A 661 15.87 -13.97 -24.96
N MET A 662 14.77 -13.38 -24.47
CA MET A 662 14.42 -13.48 -23.05
C MET A 662 14.21 -14.96 -22.70
N ASN A 663 14.79 -15.38 -21.58
CA ASN A 663 14.67 -16.76 -21.12
C ASN A 663 13.22 -17.03 -20.69
N THR A 664 12.46 -17.80 -21.47
CA THR A 664 11.02 -18.08 -21.27
C THR A 664 10.75 -19.12 -20.18
N GLY A 665 11.59 -19.18 -19.15
CA GLY A 665 11.52 -20.14 -18.04
C GLY A 665 11.35 -19.43 -16.69
N GLY A 666 10.11 -19.32 -16.22
CA GLY A 666 9.76 -18.85 -14.88
C GLY A 666 8.67 -17.78 -14.84
N ASN A 667 7.53 -18.10 -14.20
CA ASN A 667 6.35 -17.28 -13.92
C ASN A 667 6.49 -15.75 -14.08
N ASN A 668 6.31 -15.26 -15.30
CA ASN A 668 6.00 -13.85 -15.58
C ASN A 668 4.61 -13.79 -16.22
N ASP A 669 3.62 -13.29 -15.49
CA ASP A 669 2.32 -12.96 -16.06
C ASP A 669 2.50 -11.92 -17.17
N ARG A 670 2.12 -12.32 -18.38
CA ARG A 670 2.22 -11.51 -19.60
C ARG A 670 0.84 -11.37 -20.22
N GLN A 671 0.37 -10.13 -20.36
CA GLN A 671 -0.88 -9.85 -21.05
C GLN A 671 -0.58 -9.31 -22.45
N THR A 672 -1.05 -10.00 -23.49
CA THR A 672 -0.75 -9.66 -24.89
C THR A 672 -1.99 -9.21 -25.67
N GLY A 673 -1.75 -8.43 -26.71
CA GLY A 673 -2.73 -7.98 -27.70
C GLY A 673 -3.88 -7.16 -27.10
N ARG A 674 -5.10 -7.45 -27.57
CA ARG A 674 -6.30 -6.69 -27.20
C ARG A 674 -6.62 -6.73 -25.71
N LYS A 675 -6.25 -7.81 -25.00
CA LYS A 675 -6.49 -7.93 -23.57
C LYS A 675 -5.70 -6.87 -22.78
N ALA A 676 -4.44 -6.64 -23.17
CA ALA A 676 -3.61 -5.57 -22.61
C ALA A 676 -4.19 -4.18 -22.92
N GLN A 677 -4.60 -3.93 -24.18
CA GLN A 677 -5.19 -2.66 -24.59
C GLN A 677 -6.49 -2.34 -23.83
N LEU A 678 -7.39 -3.32 -23.70
CA LEU A 678 -8.61 -3.17 -22.92
C LEU A 678 -8.31 -2.95 -21.42
N SER A 679 -7.32 -3.66 -20.85
CA SER A 679 -6.88 -3.44 -19.46
C SER A 679 -6.29 -2.04 -19.25
N ASN A 680 -5.50 -1.53 -20.21
CA ASN A 680 -4.98 -0.16 -20.18
C ASN A 680 -6.10 0.88 -20.20
N ILE A 681 -7.10 0.69 -21.07
CA ILE A 681 -8.24 1.61 -21.20
C ILE A 681 -9.13 1.57 -19.95
N THR A 682 -9.47 0.38 -19.43
CA THR A 682 -10.30 0.27 -18.21
C THR A 682 -9.58 0.86 -17.00
N ALA A 683 -8.27 0.63 -16.84
CA ALA A 683 -7.49 1.22 -15.75
C ALA A 683 -7.35 2.75 -15.86
N ALA A 684 -7.24 3.31 -17.06
CA ALA A 684 -7.26 4.76 -17.24
C ALA A 684 -8.66 5.35 -16.97
N LYS A 685 -9.71 4.64 -17.41
CA LYS A 685 -11.10 5.03 -17.19
C LYS A 685 -11.48 5.01 -15.70
N THR A 686 -11.08 4.01 -14.92
CA THR A 686 -11.39 3.98 -13.48
C THR A 686 -10.74 5.14 -12.72
N VAL A 687 -9.52 5.54 -13.09
CA VAL A 687 -8.86 6.74 -12.53
C VAL A 687 -9.66 8.01 -12.86
N ALA A 688 -10.13 8.14 -14.11
CA ALA A 688 -10.99 9.26 -14.51
C ALA A 688 -12.35 9.25 -13.78
N ASP A 689 -13.02 8.10 -13.70
CA ASP A 689 -14.32 7.95 -13.04
C ASP A 689 -14.26 8.29 -11.54
N ILE A 690 -13.13 8.02 -10.87
CA ILE A 690 -12.90 8.47 -9.49
C ILE A 690 -13.02 9.99 -9.40
N ILE A 691 -12.30 10.76 -10.21
CA ILE A 691 -12.22 12.23 -10.05
C ILE A 691 -13.35 13.03 -10.74
N ARG A 692 -14.27 12.39 -11.48
CA ARG A 692 -15.38 13.09 -12.18
C ARG A 692 -16.24 13.95 -11.26
N SER A 693 -16.43 13.55 -10.00
CA SER A 693 -17.16 14.32 -8.99
C SER A 693 -16.40 15.54 -8.44
N CYS A 694 -15.14 15.74 -8.82
CA CYS A 694 -14.31 16.88 -8.42
C CYS A 694 -14.24 17.99 -9.48
N LEU A 695 -15.03 17.92 -10.57
CA LEU A 695 -15.03 18.92 -11.64
C LEU A 695 -16.21 19.91 -11.51
N GLY A 696 -15.93 21.21 -11.65
CA GLY A 696 -16.94 22.29 -11.66
C GLY A 696 -17.19 22.91 -10.27
N PRO A 697 -18.07 23.93 -10.17
CA PRO A 697 -18.27 24.67 -8.93
C PRO A 697 -18.96 23.87 -7.82
N LYS A 698 -19.75 22.86 -8.20
CA LYS A 698 -20.35 21.87 -7.29
C LYS A 698 -19.50 20.62 -7.10
N ALA A 699 -18.18 20.74 -7.26
CA ALA A 699 -17.22 19.69 -6.96
C ALA A 699 -17.34 19.23 -5.50
N MET A 700 -17.34 17.91 -5.27
CA MET A 700 -17.34 17.34 -3.93
C MET A 700 -15.90 17.19 -3.42
N LEU A 701 -15.67 17.60 -2.16
CA LEU A 701 -14.42 17.33 -1.44
C LEU A 701 -14.24 15.83 -1.23
N LYS A 702 -13.01 15.35 -1.34
CA LYS A 702 -12.63 13.98 -0.99
C LYS A 702 -11.80 13.95 0.28
N MET A 703 -12.18 13.06 1.18
CA MET A 703 -11.40 12.71 2.36
C MET A 703 -10.55 11.48 2.03
N LEU A 704 -9.24 11.64 2.15
CA LEU A 704 -8.23 10.61 1.92
C LEU A 704 -7.52 10.33 3.25
N LEU A 705 -7.12 9.08 3.44
CA LEU A 705 -6.39 8.63 4.62
C LEU A 705 -5.01 8.17 4.18
N ASP A 706 -3.98 8.90 4.59
CA ASP A 706 -2.59 8.55 4.32
C ASP A 706 -2.22 7.22 5.01
N PRO A 707 -1.26 6.44 4.50
CA PRO A 707 -0.77 5.24 5.19
C PRO A 707 -0.10 5.55 6.56
N MET A 708 0.17 6.82 6.86
CA MET A 708 0.64 7.31 8.16
C MET A 708 -0.50 7.72 9.12
N GLY A 709 -1.77 7.64 8.70
CA GLY A 709 -2.93 8.07 9.47
C GLY A 709 -3.23 9.58 9.42
N GLY A 710 -2.59 10.31 8.48
CA GLY A 710 -2.98 11.68 8.16
C GLY A 710 -4.30 11.72 7.39
N ILE A 711 -5.10 12.77 7.59
CA ILE A 711 -6.34 12.98 6.84
C ILE A 711 -6.14 14.16 5.91
N VAL A 712 -6.33 13.94 4.61
CA VAL A 712 -6.31 15.00 3.59
C VAL A 712 -7.73 15.19 3.07
N LEU A 713 -8.29 16.37 3.28
CA LEU A 713 -9.59 16.78 2.74
C LEU A 713 -9.35 17.84 1.65
N THR A 714 -9.66 17.52 0.40
CA THR A 714 -9.39 18.42 -0.74
C THR A 714 -10.26 18.13 -1.96
N ASN A 715 -10.42 19.10 -2.87
CA ASN A 715 -11.05 18.89 -4.18
C ASN A 715 -10.03 18.86 -5.34
N ASP A 716 -8.77 19.28 -5.14
CA ASP A 716 -7.76 19.24 -6.20
C ASP A 716 -7.50 17.80 -6.68
N GLY A 717 -7.70 17.59 -7.98
CA GLY A 717 -7.47 16.31 -8.64
C GLY A 717 -6.02 15.84 -8.55
N HIS A 718 -5.02 16.73 -8.58
CA HIS A 718 -3.64 16.29 -8.50
C HIS A 718 -3.25 15.82 -7.09
N ALA A 719 -3.62 16.57 -6.05
CA ALA A 719 -3.48 16.15 -4.66
C ALA A 719 -4.21 14.83 -4.39
N ILE A 720 -5.43 14.65 -4.92
CA ILE A 720 -6.19 13.39 -4.78
C ILE A 720 -5.44 12.23 -5.43
N LEU A 721 -5.00 12.38 -6.68
CA LEU A 721 -4.33 11.32 -7.43
C LEU A 721 -2.94 10.96 -6.91
N ARG A 722 -2.30 11.87 -6.16
CA ARG A 722 -0.98 11.64 -5.55
C ARG A 722 -1.02 10.68 -4.37
N GLU A 723 -2.07 10.73 -3.55
CA GLU A 723 -2.21 9.86 -2.36
C GLU A 723 -2.85 8.49 -2.68
N ILE A 724 -3.40 8.30 -3.89
CA ILE A 724 -3.97 7.02 -4.32
C ILE A 724 -2.86 6.09 -4.83
N GLU A 725 -2.52 5.06 -4.07
CA GLU A 725 -1.63 3.98 -4.53
C GLU A 725 -2.32 3.10 -5.58
N VAL A 726 -1.82 3.10 -6.83
CA VAL A 726 -2.34 2.24 -7.90
C VAL A 726 -1.30 1.22 -8.38
N SER A 727 -1.73 -0.01 -8.62
CA SER A 727 -0.90 -1.10 -9.14
C SER A 727 -0.64 -1.00 -10.65
N HIS A 728 -1.70 -0.77 -11.43
CA HIS A 728 -1.68 -0.89 -12.89
C HIS A 728 -0.83 0.20 -13.60
N PRO A 729 0.08 -0.15 -14.55
CA PRO A 729 0.98 0.82 -15.18
C PRO A 729 0.27 1.99 -15.89
N ALA A 730 -0.83 1.72 -16.61
CA ALA A 730 -1.59 2.77 -17.30
C ALA A 730 -2.14 3.82 -16.32
N ALA A 731 -2.59 3.40 -15.14
CA ALA A 731 -3.09 4.31 -14.12
C ALA A 731 -1.98 5.16 -13.49
N LYS A 732 -0.76 4.60 -13.31
CA LYS A 732 0.41 5.38 -12.89
C LYS A 732 0.78 6.46 -13.92
N SER A 733 0.72 6.13 -15.20
CA SER A 733 0.94 7.10 -16.29
C SER A 733 -0.11 8.23 -16.28
N MET A 734 -1.36 7.93 -15.91
CA MET A 734 -2.39 8.96 -15.68
C MET A 734 -2.09 9.83 -14.45
N ILE A 735 -1.61 9.26 -13.34
CA ILE A 735 -1.18 10.07 -12.17
C ILE A 735 -0.01 11.00 -12.54
N GLU A 736 0.97 10.50 -13.30
CA GLU A 736 2.08 11.31 -13.83
C GLU A 736 1.61 12.44 -14.76
N LEU A 737 0.60 12.18 -15.60
CA LEU A 737 -0.04 13.21 -16.44
C LEU A 737 -0.66 14.35 -15.60
N SER A 738 -1.33 14.03 -14.49
CA SER A 738 -1.89 15.06 -13.59
C SER A 738 -0.80 15.95 -13.01
N ARG A 739 0.38 15.37 -12.73
CA ARG A 739 1.54 16.08 -12.20
C ARG A 739 2.18 17.02 -13.22
N THR A 740 2.31 16.59 -14.48
CA THR A 740 2.87 17.46 -15.52
C THR A 740 1.94 18.62 -15.86
N GLN A 741 0.62 18.42 -15.77
CA GLN A 741 -0.35 19.50 -15.92
C GLN A 741 -0.23 20.52 -14.78
N ASP A 742 -0.13 20.05 -13.53
CA ASP A 742 0.09 20.86 -12.33
C ASP A 742 1.40 21.68 -12.41
N GLU A 743 2.52 21.05 -12.77
CA GLU A 743 3.82 21.74 -12.86
C GLU A 743 3.87 22.78 -13.99
N GLU A 744 3.20 22.55 -15.12
CA GLU A 744 3.19 23.48 -16.26
C GLU A 744 2.25 24.67 -16.04
N VAL A 745 0.95 24.42 -15.81
CA VAL A 745 -0.09 25.48 -15.77
C VAL A 745 -0.79 25.65 -14.41
N GLY A 746 -0.69 24.68 -13.50
CA GLY A 746 -1.31 24.75 -12.16
C GLY A 746 -2.84 24.77 -12.14
N ASP A 747 -3.50 24.42 -13.24
CA ASP A 747 -4.97 24.27 -13.32
C ASP A 747 -5.36 23.25 -14.41
N GLY A 748 -6.61 22.78 -14.39
CA GLY A 748 -7.11 21.75 -15.30
C GLY A 748 -6.60 20.34 -14.98
N THR A 749 -6.08 20.10 -13.77
CA THR A 749 -5.58 18.80 -13.29
C THR A 749 -6.65 17.71 -13.32
N THR A 750 -7.91 18.06 -13.04
CA THR A 750 -9.08 17.19 -13.17
C THR A 750 -9.50 17.02 -14.65
N THR A 751 -9.58 18.13 -15.39
CA THR A 751 -10.00 18.19 -16.80
C THR A 751 -9.15 17.29 -17.69
N VAL A 752 -7.81 17.35 -17.57
CA VAL A 752 -6.89 16.57 -18.42
C VAL A 752 -7.08 15.05 -18.24
N ILE A 753 -7.32 14.60 -17.01
CA ILE A 753 -7.49 13.19 -16.66
C ILE A 753 -8.85 12.66 -17.10
N ILE A 754 -9.93 13.45 -16.91
CA ILE A 754 -11.27 13.10 -17.38
C ILE A 754 -11.30 13.00 -18.90
N LEU A 755 -10.66 13.95 -19.59
CA LEU A 755 -10.59 13.98 -21.06
C LEU A 755 -9.75 12.81 -21.60
N ALA A 756 -8.57 12.54 -21.04
CA ALA A 756 -7.73 11.41 -21.44
C ALA A 756 -8.44 10.05 -21.24
N GLY A 757 -9.13 9.88 -20.11
CA GLY A 757 -9.91 8.68 -19.82
C GLY A 757 -11.08 8.47 -20.79
N GLU A 758 -11.78 9.55 -21.18
CA GLU A 758 -12.87 9.45 -22.16
C GLU A 758 -12.36 9.20 -23.58
N ILE A 759 -11.29 9.86 -24.03
CA ILE A 759 -10.68 9.61 -25.36
C ILE A 759 -10.30 8.13 -25.50
N LEU A 760 -9.75 7.53 -24.43
CA LEU A 760 -9.46 6.09 -24.38
C LEU A 760 -10.72 5.23 -24.39
N ALA A 761 -11.78 5.62 -23.67
CA ALA A 761 -13.07 4.92 -23.71
C ALA A 761 -13.70 4.95 -25.11
N GLN A 762 -13.64 6.09 -25.81
CA GLN A 762 -14.13 6.25 -27.19
C GLN A 762 -13.26 5.53 -28.24
N ALA A 763 -12.06 5.06 -27.87
CA ALA A 763 -11.25 4.19 -28.71
C ALA A 763 -11.72 2.72 -28.68
N VAL A 764 -12.43 2.26 -27.65
CA VAL A 764 -12.87 0.85 -27.53
C VAL A 764 -13.72 0.39 -28.72
N PRO A 765 -14.77 1.13 -29.17
CA PRO A 765 -15.55 0.72 -30.33
C PRO A 765 -14.73 0.69 -31.63
N GLN A 766 -13.63 1.44 -31.72
CA GLN A 766 -12.75 1.43 -32.88
C GLN A 766 -11.83 0.19 -32.89
N LEU A 767 -11.39 -0.26 -31.71
CA LEU A 767 -10.65 -1.51 -31.54
C LEU A 767 -11.55 -2.74 -31.81
N GLU A 768 -12.81 -2.70 -31.40
CA GLU A 768 -13.82 -3.72 -31.72
C GLU A 768 -14.08 -3.83 -33.23
N ARG A 769 -14.09 -2.69 -33.94
CA ARG A 769 -14.14 -2.60 -35.41
C ARG A 769 -12.86 -3.06 -36.12
N ASN A 770 -11.90 -3.66 -35.38
CA ASN A 770 -10.61 -4.13 -35.89
C ASN A 770 -9.72 -3.03 -36.51
N ILE A 771 -9.91 -1.74 -36.16
CA ILE A 771 -9.03 -0.67 -36.63
C ILE A 771 -7.69 -0.76 -35.89
N HIS A 772 -6.59 -0.79 -36.64
CA HIS A 772 -5.26 -0.92 -36.06
C HIS A 772 -4.90 0.33 -35.21
N PRO A 773 -4.34 0.19 -33.98
CA PRO A 773 -4.08 1.32 -33.09
C PRO A 773 -3.28 2.47 -33.70
N VAL A 774 -2.32 2.17 -34.59
CA VAL A 774 -1.52 3.19 -35.31
C VAL A 774 -2.39 4.12 -36.17
N ILE A 775 -3.49 3.62 -36.74
CA ILE A 775 -4.45 4.41 -37.52
C ILE A 775 -5.26 5.32 -36.60
N ILE A 776 -5.67 4.80 -35.44
CA ILE A 776 -6.36 5.58 -34.38
C ILE A 776 -5.44 6.73 -33.91
N ILE A 777 -4.18 6.43 -33.60
CA ILE A 777 -3.17 7.41 -33.14
C ILE A 777 -2.91 8.49 -34.19
N SER A 778 -2.80 8.14 -35.48
CA SER A 778 -2.58 9.16 -36.54
C SER A 778 -3.78 10.09 -36.72
N ALA A 779 -5.01 9.55 -36.65
CA ALA A 779 -6.23 10.34 -36.68
C ALA A 779 -6.39 11.25 -35.43
N PHE A 780 -6.07 10.74 -34.23
CA PHE A 780 -6.07 11.52 -32.99
C PHE A 780 -5.08 12.70 -33.04
N LYS A 781 -3.86 12.48 -33.56
CA LYS A 781 -2.88 13.56 -33.76
C LYS A 781 -3.35 14.62 -34.76
N ARG A 782 -4.09 14.23 -35.80
CA ARG A 782 -4.70 15.18 -36.75
C ARG A 782 -5.80 15.99 -36.07
N ALA A 783 -6.69 15.34 -35.33
CA ALA A 783 -7.75 16.01 -34.56
C ALA A 783 -7.19 17.01 -33.53
N LEU A 784 -6.08 16.68 -32.85
CA LEU A 784 -5.36 17.60 -31.96
C LEU A 784 -4.88 18.86 -32.68
N ALA A 785 -4.26 18.71 -33.86
CA ALA A 785 -3.72 19.84 -34.61
C ALA A 785 -4.82 20.78 -35.14
N ASP A 786 -6.02 20.26 -35.41
CA ASP A 786 -7.17 21.06 -35.79
C ASP A 786 -7.87 21.69 -34.55
N ALA A 787 -7.94 20.96 -33.42
CA ALA A 787 -8.49 21.47 -32.16
C ALA A 787 -7.72 22.68 -31.61
N ILE A 788 -6.39 22.68 -31.71
CA ILE A 788 -5.55 23.81 -31.29
C ILE A 788 -5.89 25.09 -32.07
N LYS A 789 -6.05 25.00 -33.41
CA LYS A 789 -6.45 26.15 -34.24
C LYS A 789 -7.83 26.68 -33.85
N ILE A 790 -8.77 25.78 -33.56
CA ILE A 790 -10.13 26.14 -33.12
C ILE A 790 -10.08 26.92 -31.80
N ILE A 791 -9.19 26.56 -30.87
CA ILE A 791 -8.97 27.33 -29.62
C ILE A 791 -8.40 28.72 -29.92
N GLU A 792 -7.39 28.82 -30.78
CA GLU A 792 -6.77 30.11 -31.16
C GLU A 792 -7.78 31.05 -31.85
N GLU A 793 -8.74 30.52 -32.61
CA GLU A 793 -9.82 31.27 -33.26
C GLU A 793 -10.93 31.75 -32.30
N ILE A 794 -11.17 31.01 -31.20
CA ILE A 794 -12.21 31.34 -30.21
C ILE A 794 -11.69 32.29 -29.13
N SER A 795 -10.39 32.28 -28.86
CA SER A 795 -9.77 33.01 -27.76
C SER A 795 -9.72 34.52 -27.99
N LEU A 796 -9.94 35.30 -26.93
CA LEU A 796 -9.89 36.76 -26.94
C LEU A 796 -8.61 37.28 -26.27
N PRO A 797 -7.92 38.30 -26.82
CA PRO A 797 -6.81 38.94 -26.15
C PRO A 797 -7.29 39.78 -24.95
N VAL A 798 -6.47 39.86 -23.90
CA VAL A 798 -6.77 40.63 -22.67
C VAL A 798 -5.56 41.47 -22.25
N ASP A 799 -5.84 42.65 -21.68
CA ASP A 799 -4.81 43.53 -21.13
C ASP A 799 -4.34 43.01 -19.76
N ILE A 800 -3.03 43.09 -19.51
CA ILE A 800 -2.36 42.61 -18.29
C ILE A 800 -2.38 43.69 -17.19
N ASP A 801 -2.49 44.95 -17.59
CA ASP A 801 -2.44 46.09 -16.70
C ASP A 801 -3.83 46.47 -16.14
N ASP A 802 -4.92 45.89 -16.67
CA ASP A 802 -6.27 46.01 -16.11
C ASP A 802 -6.48 45.04 -14.93
N ASP A 803 -6.47 45.63 -13.72
CA ASP A 803 -6.77 44.94 -12.47
C ASP A 803 -8.14 44.27 -12.48
N GLU A 804 -9.20 44.89 -13.04
CA GLU A 804 -10.56 44.32 -13.00
C GLU A 804 -10.69 43.08 -13.86
N ALA A 805 -10.09 43.06 -15.05
CA ALA A 805 -10.02 41.88 -15.91
C ALA A 805 -9.28 40.73 -15.21
N MET A 806 -8.14 41.03 -14.58
CA MET A 806 -7.37 40.05 -13.80
C MET A 806 -8.14 39.56 -12.56
N TYR A 807 -8.91 40.41 -11.88
CA TYR A 807 -9.78 39.99 -10.77
C TYR A 807 -10.86 38.99 -11.21
N LYS A 808 -11.59 39.31 -12.29
CA LYS A 808 -12.65 38.44 -12.84
C LYS A 808 -12.07 37.08 -13.25
N LEU A 809 -10.89 37.07 -13.86
CA LEU A 809 -10.17 35.86 -14.25
C LEU A 809 -9.68 35.01 -13.06
N ILE A 810 -9.05 35.61 -12.05
CA ILE A 810 -8.59 34.82 -10.90
C ILE A 810 -9.80 34.28 -10.12
N SER A 811 -10.87 35.06 -10.01
CA SER A 811 -12.11 34.68 -9.34
C SER A 811 -12.76 33.43 -9.95
N SER A 812 -12.73 33.27 -11.29
CA SER A 812 -13.28 32.07 -11.95
C SER A 812 -12.58 30.78 -11.49
N SER A 813 -11.25 30.82 -11.32
CA SER A 813 -10.45 29.68 -10.85
C SER A 813 -10.67 29.33 -9.36
N ILE A 814 -11.04 30.32 -8.54
CA ILE A 814 -11.28 30.15 -7.09
C ILE A 814 -12.72 29.74 -6.80
N GLY A 815 -13.68 30.12 -7.65
CA GLY A 815 -15.11 29.85 -7.45
C GLY A 815 -15.47 28.37 -7.27
N THR A 816 -14.64 27.46 -7.77
CA THR A 816 -14.83 26.00 -7.66
C THR A 816 -14.27 25.36 -6.38
N LYS A 817 -13.68 26.15 -5.49
CA LYS A 817 -12.83 25.68 -4.38
C LYS A 817 -13.36 26.16 -3.03
N PHE A 818 -12.84 25.59 -1.94
CA PHE A 818 -13.26 25.89 -0.56
C PHE A 818 -13.23 27.39 -0.22
N VAL A 819 -12.35 28.16 -0.87
CA VAL A 819 -12.11 29.58 -0.60
C VAL A 819 -13.06 30.52 -1.37
N SER A 820 -14.12 30.01 -2.02
CA SER A 820 -15.11 30.81 -2.76
C SER A 820 -15.74 31.95 -1.94
N ARG A 821 -15.86 31.79 -0.61
CA ARG A 821 -16.34 32.84 0.32
C ARG A 821 -15.37 34.01 0.52
N TRP A 822 -14.08 33.80 0.29
CA TRP A 822 -13.02 34.81 0.44
C TRP A 822 -12.29 35.02 -0.90
N SER A 823 -13.02 34.87 -2.02
CA SER A 823 -12.48 34.96 -3.38
C SER A 823 -11.77 36.28 -3.63
N GLU A 824 -12.41 37.41 -3.30
CA GLU A 824 -11.85 38.76 -3.44
C GLU A 824 -10.48 38.89 -2.74
N LEU A 825 -10.39 38.46 -1.48
CA LEU A 825 -9.15 38.48 -0.70
C LEU A 825 -8.08 37.62 -1.38
N MET A 826 -8.40 36.39 -1.80
CA MET A 826 -7.42 35.51 -2.44
C MET A 826 -6.97 36.02 -3.80
N CYS A 827 -7.85 36.65 -4.59
CA CYS A 827 -7.48 37.31 -5.83
C CYS A 827 -6.51 38.48 -5.55
N ASN A 828 -6.80 39.32 -4.55
CA ASN A 828 -5.92 40.42 -4.13
C ASN A 828 -4.53 39.89 -3.74
N LEU A 829 -4.47 38.81 -2.97
CA LEU A 829 -3.22 38.17 -2.53
C LEU A 829 -2.45 37.57 -3.72
N ALA A 830 -3.12 36.82 -4.60
CA ALA A 830 -2.49 36.19 -5.76
C ALA A 830 -1.94 37.24 -6.75
N LEU A 831 -2.75 38.24 -7.09
CA LEU A 831 -2.38 39.31 -8.03
C LEU A 831 -1.20 40.13 -7.48
N LYS A 832 -1.24 40.55 -6.21
CA LYS A 832 -0.13 41.27 -5.58
C LYS A 832 1.15 40.42 -5.54
N ALA A 833 1.06 39.13 -5.19
CA ALA A 833 2.21 38.25 -5.16
C ALA A 833 2.85 38.04 -6.55
N VAL A 834 2.03 37.76 -7.57
CA VAL A 834 2.50 37.55 -8.95
C VAL A 834 3.13 38.81 -9.52
N ARG A 835 2.51 39.99 -9.36
CA ARG A 835 3.12 41.27 -9.79
C ARG A 835 4.44 41.56 -9.06
N THR A 836 4.55 41.23 -7.77
CA THR A 836 5.81 41.41 -6.99
C THR A 836 6.94 40.49 -7.46
N VAL A 837 6.62 39.28 -7.91
CA VAL A 837 7.61 38.30 -8.41
C VAL A 837 7.94 38.50 -9.90
N THR A 838 7.06 39.13 -10.67
CA THR A 838 7.24 39.33 -12.12
C THR A 838 8.43 40.26 -12.38
N HIS A 839 9.37 39.79 -13.21
CA HIS A 839 10.54 40.56 -13.60
C HIS A 839 10.70 40.59 -15.12
N GLU A 840 10.88 41.79 -15.68
CA GLU A 840 11.22 41.95 -17.08
C GLU A 840 12.73 41.74 -17.28
N ILE A 841 13.10 40.70 -18.00
CA ILE A 841 14.47 40.52 -18.47
C ILE A 841 14.55 41.20 -19.85
N GLY A 842 15.67 41.91 -20.10
CA GLY A 842 15.90 42.63 -21.35
C GLY A 842 15.60 41.78 -22.58
N ASN A 843 15.04 42.41 -23.63
CA ASN A 843 14.35 41.81 -24.77
C ASN A 843 12.87 41.41 -24.53
N GLY A 844 12.19 42.03 -23.56
CA GLY A 844 10.72 41.92 -23.42
C GLY A 844 10.22 40.54 -22.97
N LYS A 845 11.10 39.69 -22.45
CA LYS A 845 10.72 38.40 -21.86
C LYS A 845 10.47 38.58 -20.37
N LYS A 846 9.22 38.48 -19.97
CA LYS A 846 8.82 38.40 -18.55
C LYS A 846 9.19 37.01 -18.01
N GLU A 847 9.84 36.94 -16.84
CA GLU A 847 10.07 35.69 -16.12
C GLU A 847 9.34 35.74 -14.77
N VAL A 848 8.62 34.66 -14.43
CA VAL A 848 7.81 34.53 -13.21
C VAL A 848 8.06 33.17 -12.58
N ASP A 849 8.88 33.12 -11.54
CA ASP A 849 9.14 31.90 -10.73
C ASP A 849 8.47 32.02 -9.35
N ILE A 850 7.19 31.64 -9.32
CA ILE A 850 6.37 31.60 -8.10
C ILE A 850 7.04 30.68 -7.06
N LYS A 851 7.48 29.49 -7.48
CA LYS A 851 7.95 28.40 -6.59
C LYS A 851 9.17 28.79 -5.77
N ARG A 852 10.08 29.61 -6.31
CA ARG A 852 11.24 30.11 -5.58
C ARG A 852 10.97 31.42 -4.85
N TYR A 853 10.25 32.37 -5.44
CA TYR A 853 10.21 33.75 -4.93
C TYR A 853 8.93 34.16 -4.20
N ALA A 854 7.82 33.45 -4.38
CA ALA A 854 6.63 33.56 -3.53
C ALA A 854 6.65 32.41 -2.51
N ARG A 855 7.14 32.67 -1.28
CA ARG A 855 7.01 31.71 -0.18
C ARG A 855 5.65 31.89 0.49
N VAL A 856 4.88 30.81 0.63
CA VAL A 856 3.74 30.78 1.55
C VAL A 856 4.23 30.33 2.92
N GLU A 857 3.90 31.08 3.98
CA GLU A 857 4.07 30.65 5.37
C GLU A 857 2.70 30.52 6.04
N LYS A 858 2.41 29.31 6.52
CA LYS A 858 1.14 28.95 7.17
C LYS A 858 1.29 29.07 8.68
N VAL A 859 0.65 30.08 9.28
CA VAL A 859 0.68 30.30 10.74
C VAL A 859 -0.71 30.03 11.33
N PRO A 860 -0.90 28.96 12.11
CA PRO A 860 -2.21 28.60 12.65
C PRO A 860 -2.75 29.64 13.64
N GLY A 861 -4.08 29.70 13.75
CA GLY A 861 -4.81 30.71 14.50
C GLY A 861 -5.04 31.99 13.71
N GLY A 862 -5.80 32.91 14.31
CA GLY A 862 -6.30 34.10 13.62
C GLY A 862 -7.42 33.78 12.64
N GLU A 863 -7.87 34.81 11.94
CA GLU A 863 -8.90 34.72 10.92
C GLU A 863 -8.26 34.62 9.53
N ILE A 864 -9.03 34.19 8.52
CA ILE A 864 -8.51 34.07 7.14
C ILE A 864 -8.20 35.47 6.59
N GLU A 865 -8.96 36.49 7.02
CA GLU A 865 -8.83 37.90 6.66
C GLU A 865 -7.54 38.55 7.19
N ASP A 866 -6.89 37.98 8.22
CA ASP A 866 -5.56 38.40 8.68
C ASP A 866 -4.43 38.08 7.66
N SER A 867 -4.73 37.31 6.60
CA SER A 867 -3.75 36.86 5.60
C SER A 867 -3.29 38.03 4.72
N ARG A 868 -1.96 38.17 4.53
CA ARG A 868 -1.37 39.32 3.82
C ARG A 868 -0.11 38.93 3.03
N VAL A 869 0.06 39.52 1.85
CA VAL A 869 1.34 39.48 1.12
C VAL A 869 2.28 40.52 1.71
N LEU A 870 3.38 40.04 2.29
CA LEU A 870 4.48 40.85 2.80
C LEU A 870 5.45 41.17 1.66
N ASP A 871 5.78 42.45 1.54
CA ASP A 871 6.68 43.02 0.52
C ASP A 871 8.17 42.79 0.91
N GLY A 872 8.50 41.52 1.18
CA GLY A 872 9.79 41.05 1.67
C GLY A 872 9.74 39.62 2.23
N VAL A 873 10.53 39.32 3.27
CA VAL A 873 10.72 37.95 3.78
C VAL A 873 10.36 37.82 5.27
N MET A 874 9.61 36.77 5.61
CA MET A 874 9.34 36.38 7.00
C MET A 874 10.08 35.08 7.35
N LEU A 875 10.60 34.99 8.58
CA LEU A 875 11.37 33.84 9.08
C LEU A 875 10.90 33.42 10.48
N ASN A 876 10.80 32.11 10.72
CA ASN A 876 10.55 31.54 12.06
C ASN A 876 11.83 31.46 12.91
N LYS A 877 12.48 32.60 13.11
CA LYS A 877 13.74 32.74 13.87
C LYS A 877 13.65 33.97 14.77
N ASP A 878 14.13 33.82 16.00
CA ASP A 878 14.31 34.91 16.98
C ASP A 878 15.78 35.36 17.00
N ILE A 879 16.05 36.48 17.68
CA ILE A 879 17.41 36.94 17.99
C ILE A 879 18.22 35.89 18.77
N THR A 880 19.52 35.91 18.54
CA THR A 880 20.46 35.02 19.25
C THR A 880 20.65 35.39 20.72
N HIS A 881 20.74 36.69 21.04
CA HIS A 881 20.97 37.17 22.41
C HIS A 881 19.88 38.16 22.86
N PRO A 882 19.26 38.01 24.07
CA PRO A 882 18.08 38.78 24.49
C PRO A 882 18.22 40.30 24.50
N LYS A 883 19.43 40.84 24.66
CA LYS A 883 19.70 42.30 24.63
C LYS A 883 19.89 42.89 23.22
N MET A 884 19.80 42.10 22.15
CA MET A 884 19.89 42.61 20.77
C MET A 884 18.65 43.42 20.38
N ARG A 885 18.81 44.33 19.41
CA ARG A 885 17.73 45.18 18.90
C ARG A 885 16.69 44.33 18.17
N ARG A 886 15.43 44.37 18.62
CA ARG A 886 14.28 43.67 18.00
C ARG A 886 13.60 44.45 16.87
N ARG A 887 13.85 45.75 16.76
CA ARG A 887 13.37 46.60 15.66
C ARG A 887 14.52 47.50 15.17
N ILE A 888 14.70 47.58 13.86
CA ILE A 888 15.72 48.40 13.20
C ILE A 888 15.09 48.99 11.93
N GLU A 889 15.19 50.30 11.76
CA GLU A 889 14.70 51.01 10.57
C GLU A 889 15.85 51.18 9.57
N ASN A 890 15.58 50.93 8.28
CA ASN A 890 16.58 50.84 7.21
C ASN A 890 17.82 49.98 7.56
N PRO A 891 17.65 48.71 7.99
CA PRO A 891 18.77 47.87 8.42
C PRO A 891 19.77 47.62 7.28
N ARG A 892 21.07 47.74 7.59
CA ARG A 892 22.15 47.25 6.72
C ARG A 892 22.35 45.75 6.94
N ILE A 893 22.05 44.95 5.92
CA ILE A 893 21.94 43.48 6.02
C ILE A 893 23.14 42.78 5.34
N VAL A 894 23.76 41.85 6.05
CA VAL A 894 24.84 40.97 5.53
C VAL A 894 24.40 39.51 5.58
N LEU A 895 24.61 38.78 4.48
CA LEU A 895 24.27 37.35 4.35
C LEU A 895 25.54 36.49 4.24
N LEU A 896 25.67 35.50 5.13
CA LEU A 896 26.84 34.62 5.22
C LEU A 896 26.44 33.14 5.09
N ASP A 897 27.14 32.36 4.27
CA ASP A 897 27.07 30.89 4.31
C ASP A 897 27.92 30.33 5.47
N CYS A 898 29.05 30.96 5.81
CA CYS A 898 29.89 30.49 6.92
C CYS A 898 29.24 30.62 8.30
N SER A 899 29.62 29.71 9.20
CA SER A 899 29.41 29.88 10.64
C SER A 899 30.38 30.90 11.24
N LEU A 900 29.89 31.56 12.29
CA LEU A 900 30.69 32.41 13.18
C LEU A 900 31.06 31.59 14.44
N GLU A 901 31.88 30.57 14.25
CA GLU A 901 32.36 29.63 15.27
C GLU A 901 33.80 29.22 14.96
N TYR A 902 34.52 28.66 15.94
CA TYR A 902 35.92 28.24 15.75
C TYR A 902 36.07 27.21 14.62
N LYS A 903 36.86 27.58 13.60
CA LYS A 903 37.11 26.77 12.40
C LYS A 903 38.31 25.88 12.63
N LYS A 904 38.04 24.57 12.70
CA LYS A 904 39.07 23.53 12.65
C LYS A 904 39.68 23.47 11.26
N GLY A 905 40.98 23.18 11.17
CA GLY A 905 41.64 22.97 9.88
C GLY A 905 41.04 21.79 9.12
N GLU A 906 40.84 21.94 7.81
CA GLU A 906 40.31 20.88 6.93
C GLU A 906 41.28 19.68 6.82
N SER A 907 42.58 19.94 6.98
CA SER A 907 43.58 18.90 7.14
C SER A 907 43.49 18.25 8.52
N GLN A 908 43.90 16.98 8.62
CA GLN A 908 44.11 16.31 9.92
C GLN A 908 45.01 17.17 10.82
N THR A 909 44.38 17.81 11.81
CA THR A 909 45.00 18.74 12.75
C THR A 909 44.98 18.07 14.12
N ASN A 910 46.02 17.29 14.41
CA ASN A 910 46.20 16.70 15.73
C ASN A 910 46.93 17.71 16.63
N ILE A 911 46.38 18.01 17.80
CA ILE A 911 46.96 18.94 18.78
C ILE A 911 47.38 18.11 19.98
N GLU A 912 48.68 17.85 20.11
CA GLU A 912 49.26 17.10 21.23
C GLU A 912 49.70 18.06 22.33
N ILE A 913 48.94 18.10 23.42
CA ILE A 913 49.14 19.04 24.53
C ILE A 913 50.07 18.38 25.56
N SER A 914 51.29 18.89 25.68
CA SER A 914 52.31 18.36 26.62
C SER A 914 52.59 19.27 27.82
N LYS A 915 52.32 20.58 27.71
CA LYS A 915 52.46 21.55 28.82
C LYS A 915 51.10 22.13 29.18
N GLU A 916 50.92 22.46 30.47
CA GLU A 916 49.70 23.07 30.97
C GLU A 916 49.46 24.47 30.38
N GLU A 917 50.52 25.25 30.15
CA GLU A 917 50.44 26.57 29.48
C GLU A 917 49.85 26.52 28.07
N ASP A 918 50.08 25.41 27.34
CA ASP A 918 49.63 25.28 25.95
C ASP A 918 48.10 25.17 25.88
N TRP A 919 47.45 24.66 26.94
CA TRP A 919 45.98 24.63 27.06
C TRP A 919 45.38 26.05 27.02
N ASN A 920 45.97 26.98 27.78
CA ASN A 920 45.52 28.36 27.82
C ASN A 920 45.76 29.09 26.49
N ARG A 921 46.86 28.79 25.77
CA ARG A 921 47.09 29.34 24.43
C ARG A 921 46.05 28.85 23.41
N ILE A 922 45.61 27.59 23.49
CA ILE A 922 44.57 27.06 22.60
C ILE A 922 43.24 27.76 22.84
N LEU A 923 42.87 28.02 24.10
CA LEU A 923 41.69 28.81 24.44
C LEU A 923 41.80 30.24 23.88
N GLN A 924 42.95 30.90 24.05
CA GLN A 924 43.20 32.23 23.48
C GLN A 924 43.07 32.25 21.95
N ILE A 925 43.62 31.25 21.25
CA ILE A 925 43.50 31.12 19.78
C ILE A 925 42.04 30.95 19.34
N GLU A 926 41.21 30.23 20.13
CA GLU A 926 39.77 30.11 19.87
C GLU A 926 39.06 31.47 20.01
N GLU A 927 39.34 32.23 21.07
CA GLU A 927 38.79 33.57 21.26
C GLU A 927 39.26 34.54 20.16
N GLU A 928 40.55 34.54 19.83
CA GLU A 928 41.17 35.38 18.80
C GLU A 928 40.60 35.12 17.40
N GLN A 929 40.42 33.85 17.01
CA GLN A 929 39.87 33.52 15.68
C GLN A 929 38.39 33.96 15.58
N VAL A 930 37.59 33.70 16.62
CA VAL A 930 36.19 34.14 16.66
C VAL A 930 36.10 35.66 16.65
N LYS A 931 36.98 36.34 17.38
CA LYS A 931 37.09 37.81 17.39
C LYS A 931 37.45 38.34 16.01
N ALA A 932 38.47 37.80 15.34
CA ALA A 932 38.89 38.25 14.00
C ALA A 932 37.76 38.14 12.96
N MET A 933 36.97 37.06 13.00
CA MET A 933 35.78 36.94 12.15
C MET A 933 34.70 37.97 12.51
N CYS A 934 34.51 38.30 13.80
CA CYS A 934 33.56 39.35 14.18
C CYS A 934 34.05 40.74 13.75
N ASP A 935 35.34 41.05 13.96
CA ASP A 935 35.95 42.33 13.62
C ASP A 935 35.89 42.59 12.09
N ALA A 936 36.06 41.57 11.25
CA ALA A 936 35.89 41.67 9.81
C ALA A 936 34.43 41.99 9.39
N VAL A 937 33.42 41.38 10.05
CA VAL A 937 32.01 41.78 9.85
C VAL A 937 31.75 43.21 10.34
N LEU A 938 32.32 43.58 11.49
CA LEU A 938 32.12 44.89 12.11
C LEU A 938 32.79 46.05 11.34
N ALA A 939 33.85 45.78 10.57
CA ALA A 939 34.52 46.76 9.71
C ALA A 939 33.54 47.47 8.76
N LEU A 940 32.58 46.71 8.21
CA LEU A 940 31.55 47.21 7.29
C LEU A 940 30.38 47.90 8.00
N LYS A 941 30.30 47.85 9.34
CA LYS A 941 29.21 48.39 10.18
C LYS A 941 27.79 47.95 9.74
N PRO A 942 27.50 46.64 9.65
CA PRO A 942 26.14 46.15 9.41
C PRO A 942 25.27 46.29 10.67
N ASP A 943 23.95 46.41 10.49
CA ASP A 943 22.99 46.38 11.60
C ASP A 943 22.45 44.97 11.85
N LEU A 944 22.35 44.15 10.81
CA LEU A 944 21.81 42.80 10.83
C LEU A 944 22.73 41.82 10.09
N VAL A 945 23.10 40.73 10.75
CA VAL A 945 23.89 39.63 10.18
C VAL A 945 23.06 38.37 10.18
N ILE A 946 22.97 37.70 9.03
CA ILE A 946 22.19 36.48 8.85
C ILE A 946 23.13 35.36 8.38
N THR A 947 23.25 34.30 9.18
CA THR A 947 24.12 33.15 8.87
C THR A 947 23.30 31.90 8.52
N GLU A 948 23.72 31.16 7.48
CA GLU A 948 23.13 29.84 7.17
C GLU A 948 23.40 28.83 8.31
N LYS A 949 24.58 28.91 8.93
CA LYS A 949 25.01 28.00 10.02
C LYS A 949 24.83 28.63 11.41
N GLY A 950 25.51 28.07 12.40
CA GLY A 950 25.53 28.56 13.77
C GLY A 950 26.35 29.85 13.96
N VAL A 951 26.08 30.50 15.10
CA VAL A 951 26.85 31.62 15.64
C VAL A 951 27.19 31.23 17.08
N SER A 952 28.49 31.19 17.40
CA SER A 952 29.01 30.91 18.75
C SER A 952 28.54 31.97 19.75
N ASP A 953 28.38 31.59 21.02
CA ASP A 953 27.94 32.53 22.07
C ASP A 953 28.99 33.63 22.31
N LEU A 954 30.27 33.33 22.06
CA LEU A 954 31.37 34.30 22.11
C LEU A 954 31.27 35.32 20.95
N ALA A 955 30.90 34.87 19.75
CA ALA A 955 30.61 35.74 18.62
C ALA A 955 29.38 36.63 18.87
N GLN A 956 28.32 36.10 19.49
CA GLN A 956 27.13 36.88 19.86
C GLN A 956 27.48 38.04 20.80
N HIS A 957 28.40 37.83 21.74
CA HIS A 957 28.86 38.87 22.67
C HIS A 957 29.66 39.99 21.97
N TYR A 958 30.51 39.66 20.99
CA TYR A 958 31.21 40.68 20.19
C TYR A 958 30.25 41.44 19.26
N LEU A 959 29.35 40.75 18.56
CA LEU A 959 28.34 41.40 17.71
C LEU A 959 27.41 42.31 18.54
N LEU A 960 27.02 41.88 19.75
CA LEU A 960 26.25 42.72 20.68
C LEU A 960 26.99 44.01 21.07
N LYS A 961 28.32 43.95 21.33
CA LYS A 961 29.13 45.15 21.59
C LYS A 961 29.22 46.08 20.38
N GLY A 962 29.16 45.52 19.18
CA GLY A 962 29.02 46.26 17.93
C GLY A 962 27.61 46.77 17.62
N ASN A 963 26.64 46.57 18.52
CA ASN A 963 25.21 46.85 18.32
C ASN A 963 24.54 46.09 17.14
N VAL A 964 25.16 45.01 16.66
CA VAL A 964 24.69 44.21 15.53
C VAL A 964 23.74 43.12 16.01
N THR A 965 22.57 43.00 15.38
CA THR A 965 21.65 41.88 15.61
C THR A 965 22.05 40.70 14.74
N ALA A 966 22.08 39.49 15.31
CA ALA A 966 22.48 38.27 14.59
C ALA A 966 21.37 37.22 14.58
N LEU A 967 21.04 36.73 13.37
CA LEU A 967 20.17 35.57 13.13
C LEU A 967 21.01 34.38 12.68
N ARG A 968 20.77 33.21 13.29
CA ARG A 968 21.49 31.96 13.01
C ARG A 968 20.57 30.87 12.45
N ARG A 969 21.15 29.92 11.71
CA ARG A 969 20.47 28.73 11.17
C ARG A 969 19.30 29.07 10.22
N VAL A 970 19.50 30.04 9.33
CA VAL A 970 18.55 30.32 8.24
C VAL A 970 18.77 29.35 7.09
N ARG A 971 17.71 28.93 6.39
CA ARG A 971 17.84 27.96 5.28
C ARG A 971 18.41 28.66 4.04
N LYS A 972 19.20 27.95 3.23
CA LYS A 972 19.76 28.47 1.97
C LYS A 972 18.69 29.01 1.01
N SER A 973 17.53 28.34 0.93
CA SER A 973 16.38 28.81 0.14
C SER A 973 15.86 30.17 0.59
N ASP A 974 15.97 30.47 1.88
CA ASP A 974 15.49 31.71 2.47
C ASP A 974 16.54 32.80 2.35
N ASN A 975 17.83 32.48 2.55
CA ASN A 975 18.93 33.39 2.22
C ASN A 975 18.87 33.85 0.75
N ASN A 976 18.56 32.97 -0.20
CA ASN A 976 18.38 33.33 -1.62
C ASN A 976 17.21 34.30 -1.86
N ARG A 977 16.14 34.22 -1.05
CA ARG A 977 14.99 35.16 -1.10
C ARG A 977 15.34 36.49 -0.47
N ILE A 978 16.00 36.47 0.69
CA ILE A 978 16.47 37.67 1.40
C ILE A 978 17.46 38.43 0.51
N ALA A 979 18.39 37.75 -0.16
CA ALA A 979 19.30 38.33 -1.14
C ALA A 979 18.56 39.14 -2.21
N ARG A 980 17.50 38.56 -2.81
CA ARG A 980 16.66 39.26 -3.80
C ARG A 980 15.77 40.37 -3.24
N ALA A 981 15.32 40.26 -1.97
CA ALA A 981 14.48 41.27 -1.33
C ALA A 981 15.28 42.46 -0.79
N THR A 982 16.54 42.26 -0.40
CA THR A 982 17.40 43.26 0.27
C THR A 982 18.50 43.82 -0.62
N GLY A 983 18.82 43.14 -1.73
CA GLY A 983 19.94 43.44 -2.61
C GLY A 983 21.27 42.83 -2.15
N ALA A 984 21.34 42.23 -0.95
CA ALA A 984 22.57 41.63 -0.43
C ALA A 984 23.01 40.42 -1.27
N THR A 985 24.32 40.28 -1.49
CA THR A 985 24.90 39.05 -2.04
C THR A 985 25.09 38.04 -0.89
N ILE A 986 25.28 36.76 -1.23
CA ILE A 986 25.57 35.71 -0.24
C ILE A 986 27.06 35.43 -0.28
N VAL A 987 27.77 35.75 0.81
CA VAL A 987 29.23 35.60 0.88
C VAL A 987 29.62 34.37 1.68
N ASN A 988 30.56 33.59 1.13
CA ASN A 988 30.97 32.31 1.72
C ASN A 988 31.99 32.46 2.85
N ARG A 989 32.86 33.48 2.80
CA ARG A 989 33.95 33.70 3.76
C ARG A 989 33.99 35.18 4.16
N VAL A 990 34.09 35.41 5.46
CA VAL A 990 34.05 36.76 6.05
C VAL A 990 35.15 37.68 5.51
N ASP A 991 36.34 37.13 5.23
CA ASP A 991 37.49 37.89 4.73
C ASP A 991 37.30 38.45 3.31
N ASP A 992 36.34 37.93 2.55
CA ASP A 992 36.01 38.35 1.17
C ASP A 992 34.85 39.34 1.12
N LEU A 993 34.35 39.81 2.27
CA LEU A 993 33.14 40.62 2.39
C LEU A 993 33.42 42.10 2.04
N THR A 994 32.69 42.64 1.07
CA THR A 994 32.87 44.01 0.56
C THR A 994 31.67 44.92 0.88
N GLU A 995 31.81 46.23 0.63
CA GLU A 995 30.71 47.18 0.80
C GLU A 995 29.58 46.98 -0.23
N GLU A 996 29.88 46.41 -1.40
CA GLU A 996 28.90 46.10 -2.45
C GLU A 996 27.96 44.94 -2.06
N ASP A 997 28.39 44.08 -1.15
CA ASP A 997 27.64 42.91 -0.69
C ASP A 997 26.52 43.25 0.31
N VAL A 998 26.51 44.48 0.84
CA VAL A 998 25.60 44.91 1.91
C VAL A 998 24.23 45.30 1.35
N GLY A 999 23.18 44.59 1.79
CA GLY A 999 21.81 44.91 1.44
C GLY A 999 21.32 46.21 2.09
N LEU A 1000 20.97 47.19 1.25
CA LEU A 1000 20.45 48.51 1.65
C LEU A 1000 18.95 48.70 1.30
N LEU A 1001 18.32 47.74 0.61
CA LEU A 1001 16.97 47.93 0.05
C LEU A 1001 15.83 47.62 1.04
N CYS A 1002 16.14 47.15 2.25
CA CYS A 1002 15.17 46.80 3.29
C CYS A 1002 14.75 48.02 4.11
N GLY A 1003 13.44 48.25 4.29
CA GLY A 1003 12.94 49.42 5.02
C GLY A 1003 12.77 49.18 6.52
N LEU A 1004 12.38 47.97 6.94
CA LEU A 1004 12.11 47.65 8.34
C LEU A 1004 12.48 46.20 8.67
N PHE A 1005 13.24 46.03 9.75
CA PHE A 1005 13.40 44.77 10.46
C PHE A 1005 12.62 44.86 11.77
N GLU A 1006 11.74 43.90 12.02
CA GLU A 1006 10.96 43.78 13.25
C GLU A 1006 10.78 42.32 13.66
N ILE A 1007 10.66 42.07 14.96
CA ILE A 1007 10.34 40.75 15.51
C ILE A 1007 9.04 40.86 16.29
N GLU A 1008 8.01 40.18 15.79
CA GLU A 1008 6.70 40.08 16.43
C GLU A 1008 6.47 38.65 16.93
N LYS A 1009 5.74 38.51 18.05
CA LYS A 1009 5.27 37.20 18.54
C LYS A 1009 3.87 36.95 17.97
N ILE A 1010 3.70 35.90 17.17
CA ILE A 1010 2.39 35.48 16.67
C ILE A 1010 2.03 34.17 17.35
N GLY A 1011 0.98 34.19 18.17
CA GLY A 1011 0.65 33.08 19.06
C GLY A 1011 1.79 32.85 20.06
N ASP A 1012 2.43 31.68 20.01
CA ASP A 1012 3.56 31.31 20.87
C ASP A 1012 4.93 31.30 20.19
N GLU A 1013 5.00 31.58 18.89
CA GLU A 1013 6.26 31.63 18.15
C GLU A 1013 6.68 33.07 17.82
N TYR A 1014 8.00 33.31 17.78
CA TYR A 1014 8.60 34.56 17.34
C TYR A 1014 8.91 34.50 15.85
N PHE A 1015 8.43 35.50 15.11
CA PHE A 1015 8.69 35.67 13.69
C PHE A 1015 9.51 36.93 13.46
N THR A 1016 10.57 36.80 12.66
CA THR A 1016 11.31 37.93 12.11
C THR A 1016 10.66 38.35 10.80
N PHE A 1017 10.46 39.65 10.65
CA PHE A 1017 9.94 40.30 9.46
C PHE A 1017 11.01 41.21 8.85
N LEU A 1018 11.23 41.06 7.55
CA LEU A 1018 11.99 41.98 6.71
C LEU A 1018 11.00 42.59 5.72
N THR A 1019 10.51 43.79 6.01
CA THR A 1019 9.38 44.42 5.32
C THR A 1019 9.75 45.79 4.73
N LYS A 1020 8.82 46.35 3.94
CA LYS A 1020 8.97 47.66 3.27
C LYS A 1020 10.22 47.77 2.39
N CYS A 1021 10.55 46.71 1.65
CA CYS A 1021 11.64 46.77 0.69
C CYS A 1021 11.29 47.69 -0.49
N ARG A 1022 12.27 48.42 -1.05
CA ARG A 1022 12.02 49.38 -2.14
C ARG A 1022 11.71 48.73 -3.50
N SER A 1023 12.26 47.54 -3.75
CA SER A 1023 12.05 46.77 -4.98
C SER A 1023 12.13 45.26 -4.71
N PRO A 1024 11.19 44.69 -3.93
CA PRO A 1024 11.22 43.28 -3.57
C PRO A 1024 10.95 42.40 -4.79
N LYS A 1025 11.96 41.68 -5.28
CA LYS A 1025 11.80 40.64 -6.33
C LYS A 1025 11.40 39.27 -5.76
N ALA A 1026 10.96 39.26 -4.50
CA ALA A 1026 10.54 38.09 -3.74
C ALA A 1026 9.61 38.54 -2.59
N CYS A 1027 8.56 37.78 -2.34
CA CYS A 1027 7.53 38.09 -1.34
C CYS A 1027 7.25 36.87 -0.45
N THR A 1028 6.74 37.12 0.75
CA THR A 1028 6.23 36.08 1.63
C THR A 1028 4.75 36.30 1.88
N ILE A 1029 3.94 35.31 1.53
CA ILE A 1029 2.50 35.32 1.77
C ILE A 1029 2.28 34.71 3.15
N LEU A 1030 1.82 35.54 4.10
CA LEU A 1030 1.39 35.07 5.40
C LEU A 1030 -0.06 34.58 5.27
N LEU A 1031 -0.28 33.28 5.46
CA LEU A 1031 -1.62 32.70 5.58
C LEU A 1031 -1.97 32.44 7.05
N ARG A 1032 -3.14 32.91 7.44
CA ARG A 1032 -3.74 32.80 8.77
C ARG A 1032 -5.05 32.04 8.68
N GLY A 1033 -5.45 31.36 9.76
CA GLY A 1033 -6.64 30.53 9.74
C GLY A 1033 -6.75 29.54 10.90
N PRO A 1034 -7.97 29.04 11.17
CA PRO A 1034 -8.29 28.36 12.43
C PRO A 1034 -7.69 26.95 12.57
N SER A 1035 -7.47 26.23 11.47
CA SER A 1035 -6.80 24.91 11.46
C SER A 1035 -5.69 24.86 10.42
N LYS A 1036 -4.70 23.99 10.68
CA LYS A 1036 -3.64 23.64 9.73
C LYS A 1036 -4.18 22.99 8.46
N ASP A 1037 -5.27 22.24 8.57
CA ASP A 1037 -5.86 21.52 7.42
C ASP A 1037 -6.52 22.51 6.45
N ILE A 1038 -7.27 23.47 6.99
CA ILE A 1038 -7.83 24.60 6.23
C ILE A 1038 -6.70 25.45 5.61
N LEU A 1039 -5.61 25.70 6.35
CA LEU A 1039 -4.44 26.41 5.81
C LEU A 1039 -3.75 25.65 4.67
N ASN A 1040 -3.67 24.32 4.73
CA ASN A 1040 -3.12 23.51 3.65
C ASN A 1040 -4.01 23.56 2.39
N GLU A 1041 -5.33 23.64 2.56
CA GLU A 1041 -6.27 23.77 1.45
C GLU A 1041 -6.24 25.18 0.84
N ILE A 1042 -6.16 26.24 1.66
CA ILE A 1042 -5.98 27.62 1.17
C ILE A 1042 -4.65 27.78 0.42
N ASP A 1043 -3.56 27.18 0.90
CA ASP A 1043 -2.23 27.18 0.27
C ASP A 1043 -2.24 26.56 -1.14
N ARG A 1044 -2.96 25.44 -1.32
CA ARG A 1044 -3.22 24.84 -2.65
C ARG A 1044 -4.03 25.78 -3.54
N ASN A 1045 -5.20 26.20 -3.05
CA ASN A 1045 -6.13 27.05 -3.81
C ASN A 1045 -5.49 28.39 -4.23
N LEU A 1046 -4.59 28.94 -3.42
CA LEU A 1046 -3.81 30.14 -3.74
C LEU A 1046 -2.67 29.85 -4.73
N ALA A 1047 -2.02 28.69 -4.66
CA ALA A 1047 -1.01 28.29 -5.64
C ALA A 1047 -1.61 28.23 -7.05
N ASP A 1048 -2.80 27.64 -7.19
CA ASP A 1048 -3.53 27.56 -8.47
C ASP A 1048 -3.93 28.96 -8.97
N ALA A 1049 -4.44 29.82 -8.08
CA ALA A 1049 -4.78 31.20 -8.41
C ALA A 1049 -3.55 32.02 -8.90
N MET A 1050 -2.39 31.82 -8.26
CA MET A 1050 -1.13 32.42 -8.72
C MET A 1050 -0.65 31.81 -10.04
N ALA A 1051 -0.86 30.52 -10.29
CA ALA A 1051 -0.50 29.86 -11.53
C ALA A 1051 -1.36 30.35 -12.71
N VAL A 1052 -2.68 30.49 -12.50
CA VAL A 1052 -3.63 31.10 -13.45
C VAL A 1052 -3.21 32.54 -13.80
N ALA A 1053 -2.91 33.37 -12.80
CA ALA A 1053 -2.41 34.74 -13.03
C ALA A 1053 -1.07 34.76 -13.79
N ARG A 1054 -0.14 33.84 -13.47
CA ARG A 1054 1.13 33.65 -14.21
C ARG A 1054 0.88 33.27 -15.67
N ASN A 1055 -0.09 32.40 -15.97
CA ASN A 1055 -0.36 31.94 -17.33
C ASN A 1055 -0.78 33.10 -18.24
N VAL A 1056 -1.60 34.03 -17.73
CA VAL A 1056 -2.02 35.24 -18.46
C VAL A 1056 -0.84 36.20 -18.68
N MET A 1057 0.07 36.33 -17.71
CA MET A 1057 1.30 37.14 -17.83
C MET A 1057 2.23 36.65 -18.96
N PHE A 1058 2.20 35.35 -19.30
CA PHE A 1058 2.95 34.78 -20.43
C PHE A 1058 2.14 34.80 -21.74
N HIS A 1059 0.85 34.46 -21.67
CA HIS A 1059 -0.05 34.36 -22.82
C HIS A 1059 -1.35 35.15 -22.53
N PRO A 1060 -1.44 36.42 -22.96
CA PRO A 1060 -2.56 37.31 -22.67
C PRO A 1060 -3.78 37.01 -23.57
N ARG A 1061 -4.30 35.78 -23.48
CA ARG A 1061 -5.44 35.27 -24.26
C ARG A 1061 -6.32 34.36 -23.41
N LEU A 1062 -7.64 34.58 -23.48
CA LEU A 1062 -8.64 33.88 -22.69
C LEU A 1062 -9.63 33.13 -23.58
N ALA A 1063 -10.03 31.95 -23.12
CA ALA A 1063 -11.06 31.12 -23.72
C ALA A 1063 -12.33 31.13 -22.84
N PRO A 1064 -13.55 31.01 -23.42
CA PRO A 1064 -14.78 30.94 -22.64
C PRO A 1064 -14.84 29.62 -21.84
N GLY A 1065 -15.12 29.74 -20.54
CA GLY A 1065 -15.15 28.60 -19.62
C GLY A 1065 -16.45 27.78 -19.69
N GLY A 1066 -16.80 27.12 -18.58
CA GLY A 1066 -18.12 26.47 -18.43
C GLY A 1066 -18.43 25.36 -19.45
N GLY A 1067 -17.41 24.73 -20.03
CA GLY A 1067 -17.54 23.72 -21.09
C GLY A 1067 -17.84 24.28 -22.49
N ALA A 1068 -17.86 25.61 -22.66
CA ALA A 1068 -18.15 26.27 -23.94
C ALA A 1068 -17.07 25.96 -24.99
N THR A 1069 -15.79 26.09 -24.62
CA THR A 1069 -14.65 25.82 -25.51
C THR A 1069 -14.64 24.36 -25.98
N GLU A 1070 -14.86 23.42 -25.06
CA GLU A 1070 -14.86 21.98 -25.35
C GLU A 1070 -16.01 21.59 -26.30
N MET A 1071 -17.22 22.15 -26.12
CA MET A 1071 -18.33 21.91 -27.04
C MET A 1071 -18.14 22.61 -28.40
N ALA A 1072 -17.50 23.79 -28.44
CA ALA A 1072 -17.14 24.43 -29.70
C ALA A 1072 -16.21 23.53 -30.54
N ILE A 1073 -15.21 22.95 -29.90
CA ILE A 1073 -14.29 21.98 -30.51
C ILE A 1073 -15.05 20.73 -30.96
N SER A 1074 -15.94 20.17 -30.14
CA SER A 1074 -16.81 19.04 -30.54
C SER A 1074 -17.57 19.32 -31.83
N VAL A 1075 -18.29 20.46 -31.90
CA VAL A 1075 -19.12 20.81 -33.07
C VAL A 1075 -18.25 21.05 -34.30
N ARG A 1076 -17.13 21.78 -34.18
CA ARG A 1076 -16.22 22.08 -35.29
C ARG A 1076 -15.49 20.83 -35.80
N LEU A 1077 -14.92 20.01 -34.91
CA LEU A 1077 -14.33 18.71 -35.29
C LEU A 1077 -15.39 17.78 -35.90
N GLY A 1078 -16.62 17.79 -35.39
CA GLY A 1078 -17.74 17.03 -35.96
C GLY A 1078 -18.16 17.48 -37.36
N GLN A 1079 -17.97 18.76 -37.70
CA GLN A 1079 -18.11 19.28 -39.07
C GLN A 1079 -16.93 18.84 -39.94
N LEU A 1080 -15.69 19.04 -39.49
CA LEU A 1080 -14.46 18.66 -40.21
C LEU A 1080 -14.39 17.15 -40.48
N ALA A 1081 -14.87 16.32 -39.56
CA ALA A 1081 -14.97 14.86 -39.70
C ALA A 1081 -15.76 14.45 -40.95
N LYS A 1082 -16.76 15.23 -41.39
CA LYS A 1082 -17.53 14.93 -42.61
C LYS A 1082 -16.70 15.09 -43.89
N GLY A 1083 -15.67 15.93 -43.86
CA GLY A 1083 -14.71 16.12 -44.97
C GLY A 1083 -13.48 15.21 -44.90
N VAL A 1084 -13.34 14.39 -43.85
CA VAL A 1084 -12.27 13.38 -43.76
C VAL A 1084 -12.78 12.07 -44.37
N GLU A 1085 -12.23 11.69 -45.52
CA GLU A 1085 -12.55 10.41 -46.17
C GLU A 1085 -11.74 9.23 -45.59
N GLY A 1086 -12.34 8.05 -45.61
CA GLY A 1086 -11.68 6.79 -45.25
C GLY A 1086 -11.73 6.42 -43.75
N VAL A 1087 -10.97 5.38 -43.37
CA VAL A 1087 -11.06 4.73 -42.04
C VAL A 1087 -10.71 5.69 -40.88
N GLN A 1088 -9.90 6.72 -41.13
CA GLN A 1088 -9.52 7.74 -40.15
C GLN A 1088 -10.69 8.62 -39.69
N GLN A 1089 -11.81 8.64 -40.42
CA GLN A 1089 -13.01 9.39 -40.07
C GLN A 1089 -13.58 8.97 -38.70
N TRP A 1090 -13.61 7.66 -38.40
CA TRP A 1090 -14.24 7.17 -37.17
C TRP A 1090 -13.47 7.55 -35.90
N PRO A 1091 -12.13 7.37 -35.80
CA PRO A 1091 -11.37 7.89 -34.67
C PRO A 1091 -11.37 9.42 -34.58
N TYR A 1092 -11.38 10.15 -35.70
CA TYR A 1092 -11.46 11.61 -35.68
C TYR A 1092 -12.80 12.09 -35.08
N LYS A 1093 -13.92 11.46 -35.48
CA LYS A 1093 -15.25 11.69 -34.89
C LYS A 1093 -15.30 11.30 -33.41
N ALA A 1094 -14.62 10.22 -33.01
CA ALA A 1094 -14.54 9.78 -31.62
C ALA A 1094 -13.88 10.82 -30.70
N VAL A 1095 -12.88 11.58 -31.18
CA VAL A 1095 -12.30 12.72 -30.43
C VAL A 1095 -13.32 13.84 -30.26
N ALA A 1096 -14.09 14.17 -31.30
CA ALA A 1096 -15.16 15.17 -31.19
C ALA A 1096 -16.21 14.78 -30.15
N GLU A 1097 -16.66 13.53 -30.16
CA GLU A 1097 -17.62 12.99 -29.19
C GLU A 1097 -17.05 12.92 -27.76
N ALA A 1098 -15.74 12.68 -27.60
CA ALA A 1098 -15.07 12.69 -26.31
C ALA A 1098 -15.02 14.09 -25.66
N MET A 1099 -14.89 15.17 -26.44
CA MET A 1099 -14.84 16.54 -25.91
C MET A 1099 -16.13 16.94 -25.15
N GLU A 1100 -17.27 16.33 -25.49
CA GLU A 1100 -18.54 16.58 -24.80
C GLU A 1100 -18.58 16.09 -23.35
N VAL A 1101 -17.59 15.31 -22.89
CA VAL A 1101 -17.56 14.78 -21.52
C VAL A 1101 -17.42 15.89 -20.47
N ILE A 1102 -16.68 16.96 -20.76
CA ILE A 1102 -16.47 18.07 -19.83
C ILE A 1102 -17.78 18.80 -19.54
N PRO A 1103 -18.52 19.35 -20.53
CA PRO A 1103 -19.85 19.91 -20.28
C PRO A 1103 -20.84 18.86 -19.74
N ARG A 1104 -20.75 17.59 -20.13
CA ARG A 1104 -21.59 16.52 -19.57
C ARG A 1104 -21.41 16.33 -18.07
N THR A 1105 -20.16 16.28 -17.61
CA THR A 1105 -19.84 16.14 -16.18
C THR A 1105 -20.21 17.38 -15.39
N LEU A 1106 -20.06 18.59 -15.95
CA LEU A 1106 -20.57 19.82 -15.31
C LEU A 1106 -22.09 19.76 -15.08
N VAL A 1107 -22.88 19.35 -16.09
CA VAL A 1107 -24.35 19.22 -15.95
C VAL A 1107 -24.73 18.12 -14.94
N GLN A 1108 -24.00 17.00 -14.93
CA GLN A 1108 -24.19 15.93 -13.94
C GLN A 1108 -23.93 16.39 -12.51
N ASN A 1109 -22.81 17.10 -12.27
CA ASN A 1109 -22.46 17.62 -10.95
C ASN A 1109 -23.39 18.78 -10.51
N ALA A 1110 -24.00 19.50 -11.46
CA ALA A 1110 -25.08 20.46 -11.19
C ALA A 1110 -26.43 19.80 -10.84
N GLY A 1111 -26.59 18.49 -11.05
CA GLY A 1111 -27.82 17.74 -10.78
C GLY A 1111 -28.91 17.86 -11.86
N GLN A 1112 -28.58 18.38 -13.04
CA GLN A 1112 -29.51 18.52 -14.18
C GLN A 1112 -29.42 17.33 -15.14
N SER A 1113 -30.40 17.19 -16.03
CA SER A 1113 -30.38 16.11 -17.04
C SER A 1113 -29.37 16.41 -18.16
N PRO A 1114 -28.27 15.64 -18.30
CA PRO A 1114 -27.22 15.93 -19.27
C PRO A 1114 -27.71 15.81 -20.72
N VAL A 1115 -28.62 14.88 -21.01
CA VAL A 1115 -29.13 14.65 -22.37
C VAL A 1115 -29.83 15.88 -22.93
N ARG A 1116 -30.66 16.54 -22.11
CA ARG A 1116 -31.42 17.73 -22.51
C ARG A 1116 -30.48 18.93 -22.70
N VAL A 1117 -29.70 19.27 -21.68
CA VAL A 1117 -28.87 20.49 -21.68
C VAL A 1117 -27.78 20.41 -22.75
N LEU A 1118 -27.16 19.24 -22.99
CA LEU A 1118 -26.17 19.09 -24.06
C LEU A 1118 -26.79 19.21 -25.46
N THR A 1119 -28.02 18.72 -25.66
CA THR A 1119 -28.71 18.85 -26.95
C THR A 1119 -29.04 20.31 -27.25
N GLU A 1120 -29.55 21.03 -26.25
CA GLU A 1120 -29.81 22.48 -26.34
C GLU A 1120 -28.51 23.29 -26.53
N LEU A 1121 -27.40 22.93 -25.86
CA LEU A 1121 -26.08 23.55 -26.03
C LEU A 1121 -25.53 23.35 -27.45
N ARG A 1122 -25.53 22.09 -27.94
CA ARG A 1122 -25.01 21.74 -29.25
C ARG A 1122 -25.78 22.45 -30.38
N ALA A 1123 -27.08 22.68 -30.21
CA ALA A 1123 -27.89 23.47 -31.14
C ALA A 1123 -27.42 24.94 -31.20
N LYS A 1124 -27.37 25.64 -30.06
CA LYS A 1124 -26.92 27.04 -29.97
C LYS A 1124 -25.50 27.26 -30.52
N GLN A 1125 -24.62 26.30 -30.30
CA GLN A 1125 -23.24 26.41 -30.76
C GLN A 1125 -23.08 26.09 -32.25
N ALA A 1126 -23.96 25.27 -32.82
CA ALA A 1126 -24.08 25.09 -34.28
C ALA A 1126 -24.64 26.33 -34.99
N GLU A 1127 -25.47 27.13 -34.31
CA GLU A 1127 -25.96 28.45 -34.78
C GLU A 1127 -24.88 29.55 -34.76
N GLY A 1128 -23.66 29.25 -34.27
CA GLY A 1128 -22.52 30.16 -34.22
C GLY A 1128 -22.21 30.75 -32.84
N GLY A 1129 -22.98 30.38 -31.81
CA GLY A 1129 -22.78 30.83 -30.43
C GLY A 1129 -21.57 30.20 -29.73
N SER A 1130 -20.34 30.50 -30.17
CA SER A 1130 -19.11 29.88 -29.65
C SER A 1130 -18.85 30.10 -28.15
N SER A 1131 -19.44 31.14 -27.54
CA SER A 1131 -19.30 31.48 -26.11
C SER A 1131 -20.41 30.94 -25.20
N TRP A 1132 -21.42 30.23 -25.74
CA TRP A 1132 -22.43 29.59 -24.90
C TRP A 1132 -21.83 28.41 -24.13
N GLY A 1133 -22.07 28.39 -22.83
CA GLY A 1133 -21.63 27.33 -21.92
C GLY A 1133 -22.72 26.97 -20.90
N ILE A 1134 -22.32 26.23 -19.87
CA ILE A 1134 -23.17 25.83 -18.75
C ILE A 1134 -22.75 26.62 -17.50
N ASP A 1135 -23.71 27.28 -16.87
CA ASP A 1135 -23.54 27.74 -15.49
C ASP A 1135 -23.59 26.52 -14.55
N GLY A 1136 -22.53 26.32 -13.77
CA GLY A 1136 -22.39 25.15 -12.90
C GLY A 1136 -23.27 25.18 -11.65
N ASP A 1137 -23.82 26.34 -11.26
CA ASP A 1137 -24.73 26.43 -10.11
C ASP A 1137 -26.18 26.15 -10.49
N THR A 1138 -26.72 26.78 -11.53
CA THR A 1138 -28.09 26.51 -11.98
C THR A 1138 -28.21 25.31 -12.92
N GLY A 1139 -27.11 24.91 -13.56
CA GLY A 1139 -27.07 23.89 -14.61
C GLY A 1139 -27.78 24.31 -15.91
N LYS A 1140 -27.97 25.62 -16.11
CA LYS A 1140 -28.62 26.21 -17.30
C LYS A 1140 -27.60 26.73 -18.31
N LEU A 1141 -28.08 26.99 -19.53
CA LEU A 1141 -27.29 27.55 -20.62
C LEU A 1141 -27.19 29.07 -20.49
N VAL A 1142 -25.96 29.59 -20.47
CA VAL A 1142 -25.64 31.02 -20.34
C VAL A 1142 -24.52 31.37 -21.31
N ASP A 1143 -24.47 32.61 -21.82
CA ASP A 1143 -23.29 33.09 -22.54
C ASP A 1143 -22.17 33.44 -21.55
N MET A 1144 -21.02 32.77 -21.68
CA MET A 1144 -19.87 32.98 -20.81
C MET A 1144 -19.29 34.41 -20.92
N LYS A 1145 -19.55 35.12 -22.03
CA LYS A 1145 -19.18 36.54 -22.20
C LYS A 1145 -19.94 37.46 -21.25
N GLU A 1146 -21.26 37.27 -21.16
CA GLU A 1146 -22.12 38.08 -20.30
C GLU A 1146 -21.96 37.70 -18.82
N TYR A 1147 -21.78 36.40 -18.55
CA TYR A 1147 -21.57 35.88 -17.20
C TYR A 1147 -20.15 36.13 -16.66
N GLY A 1148 -19.18 36.41 -17.53
CA GLY A 1148 -17.80 36.77 -17.17
C GLY A 1148 -16.90 35.61 -16.76
N VAL A 1149 -17.24 34.36 -17.12
CA VAL A 1149 -16.45 33.17 -16.77
C VAL A 1149 -15.44 32.84 -17.87
N TRP A 1150 -14.19 33.20 -17.60
CA TRP A 1150 -13.06 33.04 -18.50
C TRP A 1150 -11.99 32.13 -17.91
N GLU A 1151 -11.31 31.37 -18.76
CA GLU A 1151 -10.15 30.54 -18.42
C GLU A 1151 -8.96 30.92 -19.33
N PRO A 1152 -7.69 30.84 -18.86
CA PRO A 1152 -6.54 31.10 -19.72
C PRO A 1152 -6.44 30.10 -20.88
N GLU A 1153 -6.17 30.58 -22.09
CA GLU A 1153 -6.02 29.73 -23.29
C GLU A 1153 -4.98 28.61 -23.08
N ALA A 1154 -3.88 28.92 -22.38
CA ALA A 1154 -2.81 27.99 -22.06
C ALA A 1154 -3.29 26.73 -21.32
N VAL A 1155 -4.28 26.85 -20.43
CA VAL A 1155 -4.84 25.70 -19.68
C VAL A 1155 -5.59 24.77 -20.63
N LYS A 1156 -6.44 25.31 -21.51
CA LYS A 1156 -7.20 24.54 -22.51
C LYS A 1156 -6.27 23.85 -23.51
N LEU A 1157 -5.30 24.59 -24.06
CA LEU A 1157 -4.31 24.06 -25.00
C LEU A 1157 -3.52 22.90 -24.40
N GLN A 1158 -2.97 23.07 -23.19
CA GLN A 1158 -2.16 22.04 -22.56
C GLN A 1158 -3.00 20.82 -22.13
N SER A 1159 -4.22 21.04 -21.63
CA SER A 1159 -5.15 19.95 -21.26
C SER A 1159 -5.49 19.07 -22.47
N ILE A 1160 -5.86 19.65 -23.61
CA ILE A 1160 -6.19 18.87 -24.81
C ILE A 1160 -4.95 18.16 -25.37
N LYS A 1161 -3.82 18.88 -25.44
CA LYS A 1161 -2.58 18.35 -26.00
C LYS A 1161 -2.10 17.12 -25.22
N THR A 1162 -1.92 17.27 -23.92
CA THR A 1162 -1.35 16.23 -23.06
C THR A 1162 -2.32 15.05 -22.87
N ALA A 1163 -3.64 15.28 -22.85
CA ALA A 1163 -4.64 14.22 -22.80
C ALA A 1163 -4.60 13.32 -24.05
N ILE A 1164 -4.56 13.90 -25.25
CA ILE A 1164 -4.48 13.13 -26.50
C ILE A 1164 -3.10 12.45 -26.65
N GLU A 1165 -2.01 13.12 -26.27
CA GLU A 1165 -0.66 12.52 -26.29
C GLU A 1165 -0.55 11.32 -25.34
N SER A 1166 -1.11 11.40 -24.13
CA SER A 1166 -1.20 10.29 -23.18
C SER A 1166 -2.08 9.14 -23.69
N ALA A 1167 -3.25 9.45 -24.26
CA ALA A 1167 -4.10 8.43 -24.89
C ALA A 1167 -3.36 7.72 -26.05
N CYS A 1168 -2.58 8.46 -26.84
CA CYS A 1168 -1.73 7.89 -27.89
C CYS A 1168 -0.60 7.02 -27.33
N LEU A 1169 -0.04 7.32 -26.16
CA LEU A 1169 0.97 6.50 -25.48
C LEU A 1169 0.36 5.18 -25.00
N LEU A 1170 -0.78 5.23 -24.32
CA LEU A 1170 -1.44 4.05 -23.76
C LEU A 1170 -2.00 3.10 -24.84
N LEU A 1171 -2.49 3.64 -25.97
CA LEU A 1171 -2.91 2.83 -27.13
C LEU A 1171 -1.76 2.12 -27.86
N ARG A 1172 -0.50 2.54 -27.66
CA ARG A 1172 0.69 1.84 -28.21
C ARG A 1172 1.08 0.60 -27.43
N VAL A 1173 0.62 0.47 -26.18
CA VAL A 1173 0.97 -0.67 -25.32
C VAL A 1173 0.04 -1.84 -25.64
N ASP A 1174 0.56 -2.79 -26.42
CA ASP A 1174 -0.08 -4.04 -26.79
C ASP A 1174 0.40 -5.24 -25.96
N ASP A 1175 1.41 -5.06 -25.11
CA ASP A 1175 1.98 -6.11 -24.27
C ASP A 1175 2.41 -5.56 -22.90
N ILE A 1176 2.01 -6.27 -21.83
CA ILE A 1176 2.37 -5.94 -20.44
C ILE A 1176 3.12 -7.12 -19.86
N CYS A 1177 4.43 -6.95 -19.66
CA CYS A 1177 5.31 -7.91 -19.01
C CYS A 1177 5.53 -7.51 -17.54
N SER A 1178 5.14 -8.38 -16.60
CA SER A 1178 5.59 -8.26 -15.21
C SER A 1178 7.04 -8.77 -15.09
N ALA A 1179 7.91 -7.98 -14.46
CA ALA A 1179 9.28 -8.40 -14.13
C ALA A 1179 9.71 -7.75 -12.82
N LYS A 1180 10.26 -8.55 -11.88
CA LYS A 1180 10.86 -8.03 -10.64
C LYS A 1180 12.12 -7.26 -11.01
N ALA A 1181 12.15 -5.95 -10.73
CA ALA A 1181 13.33 -5.12 -10.98
C ALA A 1181 14.55 -5.68 -10.26
N ALA A 1182 15.54 -6.15 -11.03
CA ALA A 1182 16.83 -6.54 -10.48
C ALA A 1182 17.44 -5.34 -9.76
N ARG A 1183 17.81 -5.50 -8.49
CA ARG A 1183 18.39 -4.41 -7.69
C ARG A 1183 19.64 -3.89 -8.39
N MET A 1184 19.57 -2.68 -8.96
CA MET A 1184 20.78 -1.96 -9.34
C MET A 1184 21.62 -1.78 -8.08
N GLY A 1185 22.76 -2.45 -8.02
CA GLY A 1185 23.81 -2.08 -7.08
C GLY A 1185 24.18 -0.62 -7.35
N GLY A 1186 24.31 0.17 -6.29
CA GLY A 1186 24.81 1.54 -6.42
C GLY A 1186 26.16 1.56 -7.16
N PRO A 1187 26.53 2.70 -7.77
CA PRO A 1187 27.77 2.79 -8.54
C PRO A 1187 28.96 2.32 -7.68
N PRO A 1188 29.88 1.53 -8.24
CA PRO A 1188 31.01 1.01 -7.48
C PRO A 1188 31.81 2.19 -6.93
N GLY A 1189 31.91 2.27 -5.60
CA GLY A 1189 32.86 3.16 -4.96
C GLY A 1189 34.25 2.81 -5.48
N GLY A 1190 34.96 3.81 -6.03
CA GLY A 1190 36.26 3.59 -6.64
C GLY A 1190 37.20 2.87 -5.68
N GLY A 1191 37.69 1.70 -6.09
CA GLY A 1191 38.69 0.97 -5.32
C GLY A 1191 39.96 1.80 -5.24
N GLY A 1192 40.45 2.03 -4.02
CA GLY A 1192 41.86 2.32 -3.84
C GLY A 1192 42.63 1.02 -4.06
N GLU A 1193 43.39 0.96 -5.16
CA GLU A 1193 44.42 -0.06 -5.33
C GLU A 1193 45.65 0.28 -4.47
N GLN A 1194 46.54 -0.72 -4.34
CA GLN A 1194 47.69 -0.76 -3.43
C GLN A 1194 48.82 0.19 -3.83
#